data_AF-A0A8H6J4C1-F1
#
_entry.id   AF-A0A8H6J4C1-F1
#
_cell.length_a   1.000
_cell.length_b   1.000
_cell.length_c   1.000
_cell.angle_alpha   90.00
_cell.angle_beta   90.00
_cell.angle_gamma   90.00
#
_symmetry.space_group_name_H-M   'P 1'
#
loop_
_entity.id
_entity.type
_entity.pdbx_description
1 polymer ?
#
loop_
_entity_poly.entity_id
_entity_poly.type
_entity_poly.pdbx_seq_one_letter_code
_entity_poly.pdbx_strand_id
1 'polypeptide(L)'
;MSKRACDGCRRRKVKCDAKSPTCSNCSMSELTCEYTVPAKKRGPPFKIDKLNDRSRDKSSKDKRVTRATVARQGAIERPLIEVAVDNGPAPVSEAENHVNHPVEQLCTHTSSPFSEARDELLSAIGRFLPSTPLDEVLSHCIDLYMQWDFPLGPVVCEPMLRRTVPLVVTILKGESEITGVSGPNHPAPDLQPMRAFALVTAACAFVSSGLPANMFPAGNELAWPFLRASRETLRLYQDRDVEHPDSSSVIVRYFHSNALHALGKTRVSWHVMGEALRLVQEMRLYDEGSFAGLDWPEAHLRRNAFWHLYIGDKSASILNGVPISLHQICLDGPITTTFDADLACDLMDPSRDAALEDRLRVGFHLCFRLWYAASEMLVDLNVLSRLQQRRYGPDAALHPPGVDDSDLRNCVVQSYFDFMSILHECPDWIRDPPSAAVEAPDDAAARFRSSCFYNQKANLFVTFHALRLVLVSRFAGQGLPDFLGLTSDPAMLALRKVEIASDLVGVVTGLPFEALQANGEPCVEKLRQVGVALLEIMHSVRNEAIAARARTLFGTLLDILARLNSRWTSTILRGDPPHDPRLHHHPICTSSDTAGLIQIARIHINTTFPSAVDNAKMAETRTFSNPIVPGFAPDPSVVFVDGVFYLATSSFHVFPGIPIYASTDLQEWKHIGNAINRREQLSLTRASTAVMPLDTGNVMVASAGLFAPTIRYHEGTFYIVCTNAIRGDGGRLSLNNFYVSTDDIWS
;
A
#
# COMPACT_ATOMS: atom_id res chain seq x y z
N MET A 1 -50.14 17.59 13.52
CA MET A 1 -49.35 17.12 14.68
C MET A 1 -48.10 16.41 14.17
N SER A 2 -46.91 16.84 14.59
CA SER A 2 -45.63 16.25 14.18
C SER A 2 -45.56 14.77 14.63
N LYS A 3 -45.44 13.83 13.68
CA LYS A 3 -45.34 12.39 13.96
C LYS A 3 -44.02 12.11 14.68
N ARG A 4 -44.08 11.99 16.01
CA ARG A 4 -42.96 11.53 16.83
C ARG A 4 -42.84 10.01 16.71
N ALA A 5 -41.61 9.49 16.74
CA ALA A 5 -41.38 8.04 16.86
C ALA A 5 -41.76 7.52 18.26
N CYS A 6 -42.33 6.32 18.35
CA CYS A 6 -42.60 5.63 19.61
C CYS A 6 -41.29 5.33 20.36
N ASP A 7 -41.38 5.10 21.66
CA ASP A 7 -40.20 4.91 22.50
C ASP A 7 -39.45 3.61 22.17
N GLY A 8 -40.16 2.56 21.73
CA GLY A 8 -39.57 1.31 21.25
C GLY A 8 -38.68 1.51 20.01
N CYS A 9 -39.21 2.15 18.96
CA CYS A 9 -38.41 2.48 17.78
C CYS A 9 -37.28 3.46 18.08
N ARG A 10 -37.51 4.42 18.99
CA ARG A 10 -36.51 5.40 19.40
C ARG A 10 -35.31 4.75 20.11
N ARG A 11 -35.54 3.84 21.06
CA ARG A 11 -34.47 3.10 21.75
C ARG A 11 -33.65 2.26 20.78
N ARG A 12 -34.32 1.62 19.81
CA ARG A 12 -33.68 0.80 18.77
C ARG A 12 -33.06 1.60 17.63
N LYS A 13 -33.22 2.93 17.60
CA LYS A 13 -32.76 3.83 16.53
C LYS A 13 -33.26 3.42 15.13
N VAL A 14 -34.48 2.86 15.04
CA VAL A 14 -35.12 2.49 13.76
C VAL A 14 -36.24 3.47 13.40
N LYS A 15 -36.59 3.57 12.11
CA LYS A 15 -37.65 4.44 11.62
C LYS A 15 -39.01 3.99 12.17
N CYS A 16 -39.81 4.92 12.68
CA CYS A 16 -41.17 4.65 13.17
C CYS A 16 -42.18 5.23 12.19
N ASP A 17 -43.17 4.44 11.79
CA ASP A 17 -44.27 4.88 10.92
C ASP A 17 -45.44 5.52 11.71
N ALA A 18 -45.38 5.49 13.04
CA ALA A 18 -46.31 6.12 13.97
C ALA A 18 -47.79 5.76 13.74
N LYS A 19 -48.08 4.52 13.31
CA LYS A 19 -49.44 3.98 13.26
C LYS A 19 -49.95 3.63 14.68
N SER A 20 -51.27 3.77 14.88
CA SER A 20 -51.98 3.47 16.13
C SER A 20 -52.94 2.29 15.89
N PRO A 21 -53.02 1.28 16.77
CA PRO A 21 -52.47 1.22 18.13
C PRO A 21 -50.98 0.82 18.21
N THR A 22 -50.43 0.13 17.21
CA THR A 22 -49.03 -0.32 17.19
C THR A 22 -48.37 0.04 15.86
N CYS A 23 -47.12 0.49 15.91
CA CYS A 23 -46.32 0.80 14.72
C CYS A 23 -45.81 -0.50 14.07
N SER A 24 -45.55 -0.51 12.75
CA SER A 24 -45.18 -1.74 12.03
C SER A 24 -43.91 -2.40 12.60
N ASN A 25 -42.92 -1.60 13.01
CA ASN A 25 -41.69 -2.13 13.60
C ASN A 25 -41.87 -2.70 15.02
N CYS A 26 -42.81 -2.16 15.80
CA CYS A 26 -43.17 -2.74 17.10
C CYS A 26 -43.99 -4.03 16.92
N SER A 27 -44.90 -4.06 15.94
CA SER A 27 -45.70 -5.25 15.63
C SER A 27 -44.83 -6.42 15.15
N MET A 28 -43.87 -6.19 14.25
CA MET A 28 -42.97 -7.25 13.75
C MET A 28 -41.99 -7.77 14.80
N SER A 29 -41.73 -7.00 15.85
CA SER A 29 -40.80 -7.38 16.91
C SER A 29 -41.51 -7.78 18.21
N GLU A 30 -42.84 -7.91 18.19
CA GLU A 30 -43.67 -8.25 19.36
C GLU A 30 -43.40 -7.35 20.58
N LEU A 31 -43.16 -6.06 20.35
CA LEU A 31 -42.86 -5.08 21.40
C LEU A 31 -44.05 -4.13 21.63
N THR A 32 -44.24 -3.73 22.89
CA THR A 32 -45.25 -2.73 23.27
C THR A 32 -44.91 -1.36 22.67
N CYS A 33 -45.87 -0.76 21.97
CA CYS A 33 -45.70 0.50 21.26
C CYS A 33 -46.24 1.68 22.08
N GLU A 34 -45.37 2.37 22.83
CA GLU A 34 -45.77 3.44 23.76
C GLU A 34 -45.01 4.77 23.52
N TYR A 35 -45.56 5.86 24.07
CA TYR A 35 -45.04 7.24 23.95
C TYR A 35 -44.96 7.91 25.34
N THR A 36 -44.28 7.27 26.28
CA THR A 36 -44.19 7.69 27.69
C THR A 36 -43.11 8.73 27.95
N VAL A 37 -42.01 8.73 27.18
CA VAL A 37 -40.91 9.69 27.41
C VAL A 37 -41.35 11.10 26.93
N PRO A 38 -41.12 12.22 27.63
CA PRO A 38 -41.45 13.55 27.12
C PRO A 38 -40.52 14.00 25.97
N ALA A 39 -41.00 14.82 25.03
CA ALA A 39 -40.16 15.39 23.98
C ALA A 39 -39.32 16.57 24.54
N LYS A 40 -37.98 16.50 24.45
CA LYS A 40 -37.11 17.66 24.72
C LYS A 40 -37.42 18.78 23.72
N LYS A 41 -37.73 19.99 24.20
CA LYS A 41 -37.90 21.19 23.36
C LYS A 41 -36.56 21.55 22.70
N ARG A 42 -36.54 21.69 21.38
CA ARG A 42 -35.40 22.30 20.65
C ARG A 42 -35.41 23.81 20.95
N GLY A 43 -34.22 24.40 21.11
CA GLY A 43 -34.04 25.85 21.30
C GLY A 43 -34.63 26.67 20.13
N PRO A 44 -34.81 27.99 20.32
CA PRO A 44 -35.55 28.83 19.39
C PRO A 44 -34.89 28.87 18.00
N PRO A 45 -35.67 28.88 16.91
CA PRO A 45 -35.12 28.86 15.55
C PRO A 45 -34.57 30.24 15.18
N PHE A 46 -33.38 30.27 14.56
CA PHE A 46 -32.86 31.43 13.86
C PHE A 46 -33.82 31.82 12.71
N LYS A 47 -34.34 33.05 12.74
CA LYS A 47 -35.13 33.64 11.64
C LYS A 47 -34.18 34.27 10.62
N ILE A 48 -34.27 33.82 9.37
CA ILE A 48 -33.74 34.53 8.20
C ILE A 48 -34.94 35.22 7.55
N ASP A 49 -34.99 36.55 7.62
CA ASP A 49 -36.05 37.34 6.97
C ASP A 49 -35.87 37.32 5.45
N LYS A 50 -36.92 36.87 4.76
CA LYS A 50 -37.10 37.04 3.32
C LYS A 50 -37.80 38.37 3.09
N LEU A 51 -37.11 39.33 2.47
CA LEU A 51 -37.74 40.46 1.81
C LEU A 51 -37.75 40.21 0.31
N ASN A 52 -38.95 40.00 -0.25
CA ASN A 52 -39.23 40.19 -1.66
C ASN A 52 -39.83 41.60 -1.80
N ASP A 53 -39.22 42.45 -2.62
CA ASP A 53 -40.03 43.38 -3.41
C ASP A 53 -39.43 43.57 -4.81
N ARG A 54 -40.32 43.58 -5.80
CA ARG A 54 -40.06 43.76 -7.22
C ARG A 54 -40.29 45.23 -7.56
N SER A 55 -39.28 45.92 -8.10
CA SER A 55 -39.54 46.96 -9.11
C SER A 55 -38.28 47.38 -9.90
N ARG A 56 -38.36 47.12 -11.21
CA ARG A 56 -38.01 47.98 -12.35
C ARG A 56 -36.66 48.74 -12.42
N ASP A 57 -35.88 48.28 -13.41
CA ASP A 57 -35.43 49.03 -14.61
C ASP A 57 -33.98 49.58 -14.68
N LYS A 58 -33.34 49.18 -15.80
CA LYS A 58 -32.26 49.80 -16.62
C LYS A 58 -30.79 49.92 -16.17
N SER A 59 -29.96 49.34 -17.07
CA SER A 59 -28.63 49.79 -17.54
C SER A 59 -27.46 49.54 -16.55
N SER A 60 -26.20 49.32 -16.90
CA SER A 60 -25.42 49.04 -18.12
C SER A 60 -23.99 48.77 -17.62
N LYS A 61 -23.24 47.93 -18.34
CA LYS A 61 -21.77 48.01 -18.54
C LYS A 61 -20.77 47.68 -17.39
N ASP A 62 -19.89 46.76 -17.80
CA ASP A 62 -18.42 46.77 -17.73
C ASP A 62 -17.65 46.48 -16.42
N LYS A 63 -16.75 45.48 -16.60
CA LYS A 63 -15.33 45.42 -16.21
C LYS A 63 -14.93 45.19 -14.75
N ARG A 64 -14.28 44.03 -14.58
CA ARG A 64 -12.83 43.85 -14.32
C ARG A 64 -12.19 44.69 -13.20
N VAL A 65 -11.40 43.98 -12.38
CA VAL A 65 -10.09 44.38 -11.79
C VAL A 65 -10.05 44.68 -10.28
N THR A 66 -9.43 43.72 -9.58
CA THR A 66 -8.43 43.81 -8.49
C THR A 66 -8.73 44.37 -7.09
N ARG A 67 -8.42 43.51 -6.10
CA ARG A 67 -7.39 43.67 -5.04
C ARG A 67 -7.34 45.01 -4.30
N ALA A 68 -7.68 45.00 -3.00
CA ALA A 68 -6.80 45.44 -1.92
C ALA A 68 -7.52 45.46 -0.56
N THR A 69 -6.93 44.73 0.39
CA THR A 69 -6.54 45.18 1.73
C THR A 69 -7.51 46.06 2.54
N VAL A 70 -8.05 45.49 3.63
CA VAL A 70 -8.24 46.24 4.89
C VAL A 70 -7.75 45.38 6.04
N ALA A 71 -6.59 45.77 6.58
CA ALA A 71 -6.17 45.37 7.92
C ALA A 71 -7.14 45.96 8.94
N ARG A 72 -7.59 45.15 9.90
CA ARG A 72 -8.07 45.65 11.20
C ARG A 72 -7.63 44.71 12.32
N GLN A 73 -6.82 45.29 13.19
CA GLN A 73 -6.52 44.85 14.53
C GLN A 73 -7.81 44.69 15.34
N GLY A 74 -7.81 43.72 16.25
CA GLY A 74 -8.88 43.51 17.22
C GLY A 74 -8.56 42.30 18.10
N ALA A 75 -7.73 42.52 19.12
CA ALA A 75 -7.57 41.61 20.23
C ALA A 75 -8.94 41.36 20.89
N ILE A 76 -9.31 40.09 21.09
CA ILE A 76 -10.39 39.69 21.99
C ILE A 76 -9.89 38.53 22.83
N GLU A 77 -9.77 38.80 24.12
CA GLU A 77 -9.43 37.89 25.21
C GLU A 77 -10.40 36.69 25.26
N ARG A 78 -9.85 35.49 25.50
CA ARG A 78 -10.64 34.29 25.81
C ARG A 78 -10.91 34.27 27.32
N PRO A 79 -12.17 34.14 27.78
CA PRO A 79 -12.42 33.81 29.18
C PRO A 79 -12.20 32.32 29.42
N LEU A 80 -11.41 32.01 30.46
CA LEU A 80 -11.35 30.73 31.15
C LEU A 80 -12.73 30.39 31.71
N ILE A 81 -13.22 29.17 31.47
CA ILE A 81 -14.37 28.61 32.18
C ILE A 81 -13.81 27.56 33.15
N GLU A 82 -13.82 27.92 34.43
CA GLU A 82 -13.67 27.02 35.57
C GLU A 82 -14.83 26.01 35.59
N VAL A 83 -14.51 24.72 35.71
CA VAL A 83 -15.50 23.69 36.02
C VAL A 83 -15.38 23.37 37.51
N ALA A 84 -16.41 23.76 38.26
CA ALA A 84 -16.59 23.46 39.67
C ALA A 84 -16.70 21.94 39.90
N VAL A 85 -15.89 21.45 40.84
CA VAL A 85 -15.98 20.10 41.42
C VAL A 85 -17.05 20.14 42.51
N ASP A 86 -18.10 19.35 42.35
CA ASP A 86 -19.11 19.17 43.41
C ASP A 86 -18.72 17.99 44.31
N ASN A 87 -18.79 18.23 45.61
CA ASN A 87 -18.29 17.39 46.69
C ASN A 87 -19.43 16.56 47.32
N GLY A 88 -19.15 15.27 47.54
CA GLY A 88 -19.54 14.57 48.76
C GLY A 88 -20.16 13.17 48.58
N PRO A 89 -20.18 12.31 49.62
CA PRO A 89 -19.58 12.47 50.95
C PRO A 89 -18.51 11.41 51.30
N ALA A 90 -17.70 11.74 52.31
CA ALA A 90 -16.62 10.93 52.90
C ALA A 90 -17.12 10.06 54.08
N PRO A 91 -16.24 9.47 54.93
CA PRO A 91 -15.66 8.14 54.78
C PRO A 91 -16.06 7.19 55.93
N VAL A 92 -15.80 5.89 55.78
CA VAL A 92 -15.76 4.93 56.90
C VAL A 92 -14.36 4.36 57.00
N SER A 93 -13.74 4.57 58.16
CA SER A 93 -12.42 4.13 58.59
C SER A 93 -12.40 2.66 59.00
N GLU A 94 -11.24 2.02 58.84
CA GLU A 94 -10.68 0.82 59.53
C GLU A 94 -10.00 -0.08 58.47
N ALA A 95 -8.78 -0.59 58.61
CA ALA A 95 -7.72 -0.49 59.59
C ALA A 95 -6.41 -0.86 58.86
N GLU A 96 -5.30 -0.37 59.39
CA GLU A 96 -3.94 -0.68 58.96
C GLU A 96 -3.66 -2.18 59.01
N ASN A 97 -3.01 -2.70 57.96
CA ASN A 97 -2.14 -3.87 58.08
C ASN A 97 -0.97 -3.71 57.09
N HIS A 98 0.14 -3.25 57.65
CA HIS A 98 1.46 -3.34 57.05
C HIS A 98 1.80 -4.81 56.75
N VAL A 99 1.97 -5.14 55.48
CA VAL A 99 2.80 -6.29 55.07
C VAL A 99 3.92 -5.75 54.19
N ASN A 100 5.07 -5.54 54.84
CA ASN A 100 6.35 -5.38 54.16
C ASN A 100 6.68 -6.70 53.46
N HIS A 101 6.51 -6.76 52.14
CA HIS A 101 7.26 -7.71 51.33
C HIS A 101 8.51 -7.00 50.80
N PRO A 102 9.72 -7.51 51.10
CA PRO A 102 10.93 -6.99 50.49
C PRO A 102 10.86 -7.35 49.01
N VAL A 103 10.81 -6.35 48.13
CA VAL A 103 11.10 -6.55 46.72
C VAL A 103 12.61 -6.82 46.64
N GLU A 104 12.96 -8.10 46.69
CA GLU A 104 14.28 -8.55 46.23
C GLU A 104 14.45 -8.06 44.78
N GLN A 105 15.43 -7.19 44.60
CA GLN A 105 15.97 -6.81 43.31
C GLN A 105 16.44 -8.07 42.58
N LEU A 106 15.59 -8.65 41.73
CA LEU A 106 16.09 -9.40 40.58
C LEU A 106 16.51 -8.38 39.52
N CYS A 107 17.74 -7.89 39.66
CA CYS A 107 18.47 -7.28 38.55
C CYS A 107 18.83 -8.38 37.55
N THR A 108 17.92 -8.69 36.62
CA THR A 108 18.31 -9.21 35.31
C THR A 108 18.50 -8.00 34.41
N HIS A 109 19.71 -7.83 33.86
CA HIS A 109 19.97 -6.82 32.84
C HIS A 109 19.10 -7.12 31.61
N THR A 110 17.89 -6.56 31.53
CA THR A 110 17.09 -6.58 30.30
C THR A 110 17.66 -5.51 29.37
N SER A 111 18.32 -5.95 28.30
CA SER A 111 18.75 -5.07 27.21
C SER A 111 17.57 -4.27 26.69
N SER A 112 17.76 -2.98 26.41
CA SER A 112 16.70 -2.19 25.79
C SER A 112 16.44 -2.71 24.36
N PRO A 113 15.20 -2.65 23.83
CA PRO A 113 14.90 -3.07 22.45
C PRO A 113 15.79 -2.39 21.39
N PHE A 114 16.18 -1.13 21.65
CA PHE A 114 17.14 -0.41 20.83
C PHE A 114 18.54 -1.02 20.90
N SER A 115 19.04 -1.32 22.11
CA SER A 115 20.34 -1.96 22.30
C SER A 115 20.41 -3.30 21.57
N GLU A 116 19.35 -4.11 21.66
CA GLU A 116 19.25 -5.38 20.93
C GLU A 116 19.28 -5.21 19.42
N ALA A 117 18.52 -4.24 18.88
CA ALA A 117 18.50 -3.97 17.45
C ALA A 117 19.83 -3.40 16.93
N ARG A 118 20.50 -2.57 17.74
CA ARG A 118 21.85 -2.07 17.46
C ARG A 118 22.86 -3.20 17.42
N ASP A 119 22.85 -4.07 18.42
CA ASP A 119 23.80 -5.19 18.53
C ASP A 119 23.55 -6.23 17.44
N GLU A 120 22.29 -6.48 17.06
CA GLU A 120 21.92 -7.28 15.89
C GLU A 120 22.50 -6.68 14.60
N LEU A 121 22.34 -5.37 14.38
CA LEU A 121 22.88 -4.69 13.22
C LEU A 121 24.41 -4.78 13.17
N LEU A 122 25.08 -4.55 14.29
CA LEU A 122 26.54 -4.65 14.38
C LEU A 122 27.02 -6.07 14.07
N SER A 123 26.33 -7.07 14.62
CA SER A 123 26.59 -8.50 14.35
C SER A 123 26.37 -8.86 12.88
N ALA A 124 25.29 -8.38 12.27
CA ALA A 124 25.00 -8.61 10.86
C ALA A 124 26.06 -7.98 9.95
N ILE A 125 26.48 -6.74 10.21
CA ILE A 125 27.57 -6.09 9.46
C ILE A 125 28.86 -6.89 9.62
N GLY A 126 29.23 -7.28 10.84
CA GLY A 126 30.42 -8.08 11.10
C GLY A 126 30.40 -9.46 10.42
N ARG A 127 29.20 -10.05 10.22
CA ARG A 127 29.03 -11.34 9.55
C ARG A 127 29.14 -11.24 8.03
N PHE A 128 28.49 -10.25 7.42
CA PHE A 128 28.36 -10.16 5.97
C PHE A 128 29.40 -9.25 5.31
N LEU A 129 30.00 -8.33 6.07
CA LEU A 129 31.05 -7.40 5.63
C LEU A 129 32.20 -7.35 6.66
N PRO A 130 32.86 -8.48 6.99
CA PRO A 130 33.80 -8.58 8.10
C PRO A 130 35.05 -7.69 7.98
N SER A 131 35.43 -7.34 6.74
CA SER A 131 36.65 -6.56 6.46
C SER A 131 36.35 -5.10 6.12
N THR A 132 35.09 -4.66 6.14
CA THR A 132 34.69 -3.29 5.79
C THR A 132 34.41 -2.50 7.08
N PRO A 133 35.07 -1.35 7.32
CA PRO A 133 34.80 -0.55 8.49
C PRO A 133 33.40 0.10 8.41
N LEU A 134 32.79 0.39 9.57
CA LEU A 134 31.39 0.80 9.66
C LEU A 134 31.07 2.08 8.88
N ASP A 135 31.98 3.05 8.91
CA ASP A 135 31.87 4.30 8.16
C ASP A 135 31.88 4.08 6.64
N GLU A 136 32.69 3.14 6.14
CA GLU A 136 32.66 2.74 4.72
C GLU A 136 31.36 2.02 4.35
N VAL A 137 30.82 1.16 5.21
CA VAL A 137 29.52 0.49 4.96
C VAL A 137 28.39 1.53 4.83
N LEU A 138 28.32 2.47 5.77
CA LEU A 138 27.32 3.54 5.76
C LEU A 138 27.52 4.45 4.55
N SER A 139 28.76 4.86 4.27
CA SER A 139 29.09 5.72 3.12
C SER A 139 28.77 5.05 1.79
N HIS A 140 29.01 3.74 1.66
CA HIS A 140 28.65 2.98 0.47
C HIS A 140 27.13 2.93 0.25
N CYS A 141 26.33 2.76 1.30
CA CYS A 141 24.87 2.86 1.20
C CYS A 141 24.44 4.25 0.72
N ILE A 142 25.10 5.32 1.20
CA ILE A 142 24.83 6.70 0.75
C ILE A 142 25.20 6.85 -0.74
N ASP A 143 26.34 6.33 -1.18
CA ASP A 143 26.73 6.37 -2.59
C ASP A 143 25.72 5.66 -3.49
N LEU A 144 25.24 4.49 -3.08
CA LEU A 144 24.20 3.74 -3.78
C LEU A 144 22.87 4.52 -3.84
N TYR A 145 22.46 5.15 -2.74
CA TYR A 145 21.29 6.04 -2.72
C TYR A 145 21.46 7.19 -3.72
N MET A 146 22.61 7.87 -3.69
CA MET A 146 22.89 9.00 -4.58
C MET A 146 22.93 8.60 -6.06
N GLN A 147 23.35 7.36 -6.35
CA GLN A 147 23.43 6.82 -7.71
C GLN A 147 22.06 6.39 -8.26
N TRP A 148 21.21 5.76 -7.44
CA TRP A 148 20.04 5.02 -7.92
C TRP A 148 18.69 5.54 -7.41
N ASP A 149 18.65 6.28 -6.31
CA ASP A 149 17.38 6.73 -5.72
C ASP A 149 17.24 8.25 -5.73
N PHE A 150 18.33 8.98 -5.44
CA PHE A 150 18.35 10.44 -5.52
C PHE A 150 17.88 10.99 -6.88
N PRO A 151 18.25 10.41 -8.04
CA PRO A 151 17.72 10.85 -9.34
C PRO A 151 16.20 10.75 -9.45
N LEU A 152 15.58 9.82 -8.73
CA LEU A 152 14.13 9.64 -8.74
C LEU A 152 13.46 10.56 -7.71
N GLY A 153 14.20 10.99 -6.68
CA GLY A 153 13.68 11.70 -5.53
C GLY A 153 14.73 12.27 -4.58
N PRO A 154 15.09 13.56 -4.70
CA PRO A 154 16.12 14.18 -3.88
C PRO A 154 15.56 14.58 -2.50
N VAL A 155 15.33 13.58 -1.63
CA VAL A 155 14.80 13.78 -0.28
C VAL A 155 15.88 13.76 0.81
N VAL A 156 17.16 13.84 0.43
CA VAL A 156 18.28 13.90 1.38
C VAL A 156 19.34 14.87 0.87
N CYS A 157 19.96 15.61 1.80
CA CYS A 157 21.15 16.41 1.54
C CYS A 157 22.40 15.57 1.82
N GLU A 158 23.14 15.19 0.78
CA GLU A 158 24.34 14.35 0.83
C GLU A 158 25.40 14.91 1.80
N PRO A 159 25.83 16.19 1.72
CA PRO A 159 26.79 16.74 2.66
C PRO A 159 26.33 16.66 4.13
N MET A 160 25.04 16.89 4.40
CA MET A 160 24.49 16.79 5.75
C MET A 160 24.47 15.35 6.24
N LEU A 161 24.01 14.41 5.40
CA LEU A 161 23.95 13.00 5.75
C LEU A 161 25.35 12.44 6.04
N ARG A 162 26.35 12.76 5.21
CA ARG A 162 27.74 12.32 5.40
C ARG A 162 28.36 12.86 6.70
N ARG A 163 28.07 14.10 7.08
CA ARG A 163 28.52 14.68 8.36
C ARG A 163 27.99 13.95 9.59
N THR A 164 26.86 13.24 9.47
CA THR A 164 26.29 12.46 10.58
C THR A 164 26.88 11.05 10.72
N VAL A 165 27.57 10.53 9.70
CA VAL A 165 28.14 9.16 9.71
C VAL A 165 29.06 8.90 10.91
N PRO A 166 30.01 9.79 11.28
CA PRO A 166 30.86 9.55 12.45
C PRO A 166 30.06 9.39 13.75
N LEU A 167 29.02 10.20 13.95
CA LEU A 167 28.13 10.10 15.11
C LEU A 167 27.41 8.75 15.13
N VAL A 168 26.85 8.31 14.00
CA VAL A 168 26.17 7.01 13.89
C VAL A 168 27.13 5.86 14.20
N VAL A 169 28.39 5.94 13.76
CA VAL A 169 29.42 4.95 14.08
C VAL A 169 29.70 4.89 15.59
N THR A 170 29.81 6.04 16.28
CA THR A 170 30.00 6.03 17.75
C THR A 170 28.80 5.41 18.48
N ILE A 171 27.58 5.64 17.99
CA ILE A 171 26.36 5.04 18.56
C ILE A 171 26.35 3.53 18.32
N LEU A 172 26.70 3.06 17.11
CA LEU A 172 26.78 1.63 16.78
C LEU A 172 27.80 0.89 17.64
N LYS A 173 28.94 1.53 17.96
CA LYS A 173 29.97 0.98 18.85
C LYS A 173 29.58 1.02 20.33
N GLY A 174 28.48 1.69 20.69
CA GLY A 174 28.08 1.89 22.08
C GLY A 174 28.92 2.93 22.82
N GLU A 175 29.68 3.76 22.10
CA GLU A 175 30.52 4.83 22.66
C GLU A 175 29.70 6.10 22.99
N SER A 176 28.53 6.24 22.37
CA SER A 176 27.56 7.32 22.65
C SER A 176 26.21 6.70 23.02
N GLU A 177 25.68 7.06 24.20
CA GLU A 177 24.35 6.60 24.63
C GLU A 177 23.24 7.44 24.01
N ILE A 178 22.19 6.74 23.58
CA ILE A 178 20.90 7.34 23.22
C ILE A 178 19.90 6.88 24.28
N THR A 179 19.46 7.79 25.15
CA THR A 179 18.43 7.48 26.15
C THR A 179 17.09 8.08 25.72
N GLY A 180 16.10 7.23 25.49
CA GLY A 180 14.71 7.64 25.32
C GLY A 180 14.16 8.18 26.64
N VAL A 181 13.80 9.46 26.64
CA VAL A 181 13.05 10.17 27.70
C VAL A 181 13.79 10.35 29.03
N SER A 182 14.20 11.60 29.27
CA SER A 182 14.49 12.12 30.60
C SER A 182 13.16 12.34 31.36
N GLY A 183 13.10 11.96 32.65
CA GLY A 183 11.90 12.14 33.49
C GLY A 183 11.41 13.60 33.59
N PRO A 184 10.25 13.86 34.22
CA PRO A 184 9.59 15.18 34.23
C PRO A 184 10.42 16.35 34.79
N ASN A 185 11.57 16.08 35.41
CA ASN A 185 12.46 17.05 36.04
C ASN A 185 13.80 17.27 35.30
N HIS A 186 13.99 16.73 34.10
CA HIS A 186 15.23 16.88 33.32
C HIS A 186 15.02 17.73 32.05
N PRO A 187 16.05 18.46 31.59
CA PRO A 187 15.99 19.21 30.34
C PRO A 187 15.66 18.27 29.17
N ALA A 188 14.97 18.79 28.16
CA ALA A 188 14.60 18.02 26.98
C ALA A 188 15.83 17.34 26.36
N PRO A 189 15.80 16.02 26.08
CA PRO A 189 16.92 15.33 25.46
C PRO A 189 17.19 15.93 24.07
N ASP A 190 18.46 16.08 23.71
CA ASP A 190 18.84 16.45 22.36
C ASP A 190 18.39 15.35 21.39
N LEU A 191 17.50 15.71 20.46
CA LEU A 191 16.95 14.77 19.48
C LEU A 191 17.92 14.51 18.32
N GLN A 192 18.96 15.34 18.15
CA GLN A 192 19.84 15.27 16.98
C GLN A 192 20.54 13.91 16.82
N PRO A 193 21.11 13.28 17.87
CA PRO A 193 21.72 11.95 17.73
C PRO A 193 20.71 10.87 17.32
N MET A 194 19.49 10.93 17.87
CA MET A 194 18.40 10.00 17.54
C MET A 194 17.92 10.16 16.10
N ARG A 195 17.72 11.41 15.66
CA ARG A 195 17.33 11.73 14.29
C ARG A 195 18.40 11.32 13.30
N ALA A 196 19.66 11.63 13.57
CA ALA A 196 20.80 11.23 12.75
C ALA A 196 20.88 9.69 12.59
N PHE A 197 20.83 8.96 13.71
CA PHE A 197 20.87 7.50 13.69
C PHE A 197 19.68 6.91 12.94
N ALA A 198 18.46 7.36 13.24
CA ALA A 198 17.25 6.89 12.57
C ALA A 198 17.30 7.17 11.06
N LEU A 199 17.71 8.36 10.64
CA LEU A 199 17.78 8.76 9.22
C LEU A 199 18.82 7.96 8.43
N VAL A 200 20.05 7.85 8.93
CA VAL A 200 21.11 7.10 8.25
C VAL A 200 20.74 5.62 8.15
N THR A 201 20.31 5.00 9.24
CA THR A 201 19.90 3.59 9.23
C THR A 201 18.65 3.34 8.39
N ALA A 202 17.71 4.30 8.30
CA ALA A 202 16.57 4.23 7.39
C ALA A 202 16.99 4.30 5.93
N ALA A 203 17.91 5.20 5.57
CA ALA A 203 18.46 5.31 4.23
C ALA A 203 19.20 4.03 3.82
N CYS A 204 20.03 3.48 4.72
CA CYS A 204 20.68 2.20 4.52
C CYS A 204 19.67 1.06 4.33
N ALA A 205 18.61 1.01 5.15
CA ALA A 205 17.55 0.01 5.02
C ALA A 205 16.82 0.11 3.67
N PHE A 206 16.51 1.34 3.24
CA PHE A 206 15.84 1.62 1.97
C PHE A 206 16.67 1.13 0.78
N VAL A 207 17.95 1.47 0.71
CA VAL A 207 18.87 1.00 -0.35
C VAL A 207 19.06 -0.52 -0.28
N SER A 208 19.32 -1.05 0.91
CA SER A 208 19.57 -2.49 1.14
C SER A 208 18.40 -3.36 0.70
N SER A 209 17.18 -2.89 0.95
CA SER A 209 15.94 -3.59 0.56
C SER A 209 15.54 -3.30 -0.89
N GLY A 210 15.89 -2.12 -1.43
CA GLY A 210 15.47 -1.63 -2.73
C GLY A 210 16.38 -2.02 -3.89
N LEU A 211 17.68 -2.28 -3.66
CA LEU A 211 18.66 -2.63 -4.72
C LEU A 211 18.96 -4.13 -4.81
N PRO A 212 19.18 -4.66 -6.03
CA PRO A 212 19.37 -6.09 -6.24
C PRO A 212 20.76 -6.55 -5.79
N ALA A 213 20.92 -7.86 -5.57
CA ALA A 213 22.16 -8.44 -5.05
C ALA A 213 23.40 -8.25 -5.97
N ASN A 214 23.22 -8.01 -7.27
CA ASN A 214 24.33 -7.67 -8.17
C ASN A 214 24.87 -6.25 -7.94
N MET A 215 24.05 -5.34 -7.42
CA MET A 215 24.46 -3.97 -7.08
C MET A 215 24.91 -3.86 -5.63
N PHE A 216 24.23 -4.57 -4.72
CA PHE A 216 24.60 -4.64 -3.31
C PHE A 216 24.47 -6.07 -2.76
N PRO A 217 25.52 -6.89 -2.83
CA PRO A 217 25.46 -8.31 -2.45
C PRO A 217 25.03 -8.56 -1.01
N ALA A 218 25.49 -7.74 -0.07
CA ALA A 218 25.13 -7.84 1.34
C ALA A 218 23.77 -7.17 1.67
N GLY A 219 23.17 -6.44 0.73
CA GLY A 219 21.96 -5.64 0.98
C GLY A 219 20.80 -6.46 1.51
N ASN A 220 20.52 -7.62 0.92
CA ASN A 220 19.39 -8.48 1.36
C ASN A 220 19.49 -8.88 2.83
N GLU A 221 20.70 -9.18 3.30
CA GLU A 221 20.96 -9.62 4.67
C GLU A 221 20.97 -8.46 5.67
N LEU A 222 21.35 -7.27 5.21
CA LEU A 222 21.46 -6.06 6.03
C LEU A 222 20.16 -5.24 6.06
N ALA A 223 19.24 -5.45 5.12
CA ALA A 223 18.00 -4.69 4.98
C ALA A 223 17.14 -4.69 6.26
N TRP A 224 16.88 -5.87 6.83
CA TRP A 224 16.07 -5.97 8.04
C TRP A 224 16.79 -5.45 9.30
N PRO A 225 18.07 -5.80 9.56
CA PRO A 225 18.81 -5.22 10.68
C PRO A 225 18.86 -3.68 10.66
N PHE A 226 19.12 -3.07 9.50
CA PHE A 226 19.07 -1.60 9.36
C PHE A 226 17.68 -1.05 9.63
N LEU A 227 16.64 -1.67 9.07
CA LEU A 227 15.25 -1.25 9.26
C LEU A 227 14.84 -1.35 10.73
N ARG A 228 15.19 -2.44 11.41
CA ARG A 228 14.90 -2.67 12.82
C ARG A 228 15.59 -1.61 13.68
N ALA A 229 16.91 -1.41 13.50
CA ALA A 229 17.67 -0.41 14.24
C ALA A 229 17.05 1.00 14.10
N SER A 230 16.67 1.39 12.87
CA SER A 230 16.02 2.67 12.61
C SER A 230 14.65 2.79 13.30
N ARG A 231 13.81 1.75 13.22
CA ARG A 231 12.47 1.72 13.83
C ARG A 231 12.53 1.75 15.35
N GLU A 232 13.42 0.97 15.98
CA GLU A 232 13.58 1.00 17.43
C GLU A 232 14.12 2.37 17.90
N THR A 233 14.97 3.02 17.10
CA THR A 233 15.43 4.39 17.40
C THR A 233 14.27 5.37 17.32
N LEU A 234 13.45 5.33 16.26
CA LEU A 234 12.29 6.21 16.12
C LEU A 234 11.32 6.07 17.31
N ARG A 235 11.11 4.85 17.82
CA ARG A 235 10.26 4.60 19.00
C ARG A 235 10.74 5.29 20.28
N LEU A 236 12.05 5.56 20.41
CA LEU A 236 12.59 6.25 21.60
C LEU A 236 12.15 7.72 21.69
N TYR A 237 11.84 8.35 20.55
CA TYR A 237 11.48 9.77 20.50
C TYR A 237 10.20 10.07 19.73
N GLN A 238 9.40 9.05 19.39
CA GLN A 238 8.25 9.17 18.49
C GLN A 238 7.24 10.24 18.92
N ASP A 239 6.88 10.30 20.21
CA ASP A 239 5.89 11.27 20.68
C ASP A 239 6.40 12.71 20.51
N ARG A 240 7.65 12.95 20.89
CA ARG A 240 8.34 14.25 20.71
C ARG A 240 8.52 14.61 19.24
N ASP A 241 8.79 13.61 18.40
CA ASP A 241 8.93 13.78 16.96
C ASP A 241 7.64 14.26 16.31
N VAL A 242 6.50 13.69 16.74
CA VAL A 242 5.17 14.09 16.26
C VAL A 242 4.79 15.48 16.76
N GLU A 243 5.15 15.84 17.99
CA GLU A 243 4.90 17.20 18.53
C GLU A 243 5.77 18.28 17.86
N HIS A 244 6.98 17.91 17.40
CA HIS A 244 7.97 18.85 16.83
C HIS A 244 8.61 18.31 15.54
N PRO A 245 7.82 18.09 14.47
CA PRO A 245 8.31 17.39 13.28
C PRO A 245 9.23 18.26 12.42
N ASP A 246 10.21 17.60 11.81
CA ASP A 246 11.09 18.16 10.80
C ASP A 246 11.12 17.30 9.53
N SER A 247 11.95 17.66 8.56
CA SER A 247 12.09 16.89 7.33
C SER A 247 12.45 15.42 7.60
N SER A 248 13.31 15.16 8.59
CA SER A 248 13.74 13.80 8.96
C SER A 248 12.59 12.95 9.49
N SER A 249 11.64 13.55 10.24
CA SER A 249 10.43 12.88 10.73
C SER A 249 9.61 12.24 9.60
N VAL A 250 9.53 12.94 8.47
CA VAL A 250 8.80 12.50 7.27
C VAL A 250 9.64 11.52 6.45
N ILE A 251 10.92 11.83 6.21
CA ILE A 251 11.83 11.04 5.38
C ILE A 251 12.10 9.66 5.97
N VAL A 252 12.31 9.55 7.29
CA VAL A 252 12.51 8.26 7.98
C VAL A 252 11.34 7.33 7.76
N ARG A 253 10.10 7.82 7.92
CA ARG A 253 8.87 7.03 7.73
C ARG A 253 8.67 6.67 6.26
N TYR A 254 8.99 7.58 5.34
CA TYR A 254 9.01 7.28 3.90
C TYR A 254 9.98 6.13 3.58
N PHE A 255 11.21 6.18 4.09
CA PHE A 255 12.20 5.10 3.90
C PHE A 255 11.76 3.79 4.55
N HIS A 256 11.21 3.81 5.77
CA HIS A 256 10.64 2.61 6.40
C HIS A 256 9.53 2.00 5.56
N SER A 257 8.62 2.83 5.04
CA SER A 257 7.51 2.37 4.21
C SER A 257 8.00 1.67 2.95
N ASN A 258 8.96 2.26 2.24
CA ASN A 258 9.50 1.66 1.02
C ASN A 258 10.33 0.41 1.30
N ALA A 259 11.11 0.39 2.39
CA ALA A 259 11.85 -0.81 2.77
C ALA A 259 10.91 -1.97 3.10
N LEU A 260 9.82 -1.70 3.82
CA LEU A 260 8.77 -2.69 4.06
C LEU A 260 8.07 -3.15 2.79
N HIS A 261 7.86 -2.25 1.83
CA HIS A 261 7.26 -2.58 0.53
C HIS A 261 8.16 -3.56 -0.24
N ALA A 262 9.46 -3.24 -0.35
CA ALA A 262 10.44 -4.08 -1.04
C ALA A 262 10.64 -5.46 -0.36
N LEU A 263 10.46 -5.52 0.96
CA LEU A 263 10.43 -6.78 1.73
C LEU A 263 9.09 -7.54 1.62
N GLY A 264 8.17 -7.13 0.75
CA GLY A 264 6.87 -7.77 0.53
C GLY A 264 5.80 -7.49 1.58
N LYS A 265 6.07 -6.63 2.57
CA LYS A 265 5.13 -6.25 3.63
C LYS A 265 4.24 -5.06 3.21
N THR A 266 3.58 -5.18 2.06
CA THR A 266 2.86 -4.08 1.38
C THR A 266 1.79 -3.41 2.25
N ARG A 267 1.03 -4.17 3.05
CA ARG A 267 0.04 -3.59 3.99
C ARG A 267 0.69 -2.77 5.10
N VAL A 268 1.76 -3.28 5.70
CA VAL A 268 2.50 -2.58 6.77
C VAL A 268 3.15 -1.32 6.20
N SER A 269 3.74 -1.44 5.00
CA SER A 269 4.28 -0.32 4.24
C SER A 269 3.25 0.81 4.07
N TRP A 270 2.01 0.49 3.66
CA TRP A 270 0.96 1.49 3.49
C TRP A 270 0.59 2.20 4.80
N HIS A 271 0.52 1.47 5.92
CA HIS A 271 0.26 2.10 7.24
C HIS A 271 1.39 3.02 7.68
N VAL A 272 2.65 2.62 7.49
CA VAL A 272 3.82 3.45 7.81
C VAL A 272 3.88 4.68 6.90
N MET A 273 3.51 4.55 5.62
CA MET A 273 3.34 5.70 4.72
C MET A 273 2.25 6.64 5.24
N GLY A 274 1.16 6.08 5.77
CA GLY A 274 0.08 6.81 6.40
C GLY A 274 0.54 7.72 7.54
N GLU A 275 1.48 7.26 8.38
CA GLU A 275 2.08 8.11 9.42
C GLU A 275 2.80 9.33 8.82
N ALA A 276 3.62 9.12 7.78
CA ALA A 276 4.30 10.20 7.09
C ALA A 276 3.30 11.20 6.45
N LEU A 277 2.22 10.68 5.84
CA LEU A 277 1.16 11.49 5.24
C LEU A 277 0.45 12.36 6.27
N ARG A 278 0.25 11.88 7.51
CA ARG A 278 -0.35 12.70 8.58
C ARG A 278 0.57 13.83 9.01
N LEU A 279 1.87 13.57 9.16
CA LEU A 279 2.85 14.61 9.46
C LEU A 279 2.88 15.68 8.36
N VAL A 280 2.85 15.28 7.10
CA VAL A 280 2.78 16.20 5.95
C VAL A 280 1.54 17.11 6.01
N GLN A 281 0.39 16.55 6.38
CA GLN A 281 -0.86 17.30 6.53
C GLN A 281 -0.80 18.28 7.71
N GLU A 282 -0.26 17.84 8.84
CA GLU A 282 -0.12 18.64 10.07
C GLU A 282 0.88 19.79 9.91
N MET A 283 2.02 19.52 9.27
CA MET A 283 3.02 20.53 8.90
C MET A 283 2.55 21.45 7.77
N ARG A 284 1.38 21.17 7.16
CA ARG A 284 0.79 21.90 6.03
C ARG A 284 1.72 22.01 4.82
N LEU A 285 2.50 20.97 4.50
CA LEU A 285 3.48 21.02 3.40
C LEU A 285 2.84 21.11 2.00
N TYR A 286 1.51 21.14 1.92
CA TYR A 286 0.73 21.47 0.71
C TYR A 286 0.57 22.98 0.51
N ASP A 287 0.96 23.81 1.49
CA ASP A 287 0.86 25.26 1.49
C ASP A 287 2.26 25.88 1.33
N GLU A 288 2.50 26.65 0.26
CA GLU A 288 3.82 27.26 0.02
C GLU A 288 4.24 28.20 1.17
N GLY A 289 3.26 28.79 1.87
CA GLY A 289 3.52 29.60 3.06
C GLY A 289 4.15 28.82 4.22
N SER A 290 4.01 27.49 4.29
CA SER A 290 4.57 26.67 5.37
C SER A 290 6.09 26.60 5.35
N PHE A 291 6.72 26.92 4.22
CA PHE A 291 8.18 26.92 4.08
C PHE A 291 8.82 28.26 4.45
N ALA A 292 8.02 29.31 4.67
CA ALA A 292 8.52 30.64 4.99
C ALA A 292 9.23 30.66 6.36
N GLY A 293 10.46 31.16 6.40
CA GLY A 293 11.24 31.29 7.64
C GLY A 293 12.00 30.03 8.06
N LEU A 294 11.99 28.96 7.26
CA LEU A 294 12.83 27.78 7.46
C LEU A 294 14.22 27.98 6.84
N ASP A 295 15.24 27.36 7.44
CA ASP A 295 16.59 27.33 6.89
C ASP A 295 16.65 26.55 5.57
N TRP A 296 17.61 26.91 4.73
CA TRP A 296 17.64 26.54 3.32
C TRP A 296 17.66 25.03 3.01
N PRO A 297 18.34 24.12 3.76
CA PRO A 297 18.18 22.69 3.47
C PRO A 297 16.81 22.17 3.90
N GLU A 298 16.31 22.64 5.05
CA GLU A 298 15.07 22.14 5.66
C GLU A 298 13.83 22.45 4.80
N ALA A 299 13.75 23.68 4.26
CA ALA A 299 12.67 24.08 3.36
C ALA A 299 12.61 23.18 2.11
N HIS A 300 13.77 22.89 1.50
CA HIS A 300 13.86 22.05 0.30
C HIS A 300 13.52 20.59 0.59
N LEU A 301 14.06 20.02 1.66
CA LEU A 301 13.79 18.64 2.03
C LEU A 301 12.30 18.41 2.32
N ARG A 302 11.64 19.33 3.02
CA ARG A 302 10.18 19.24 3.26
C ARG A 302 9.38 19.31 1.96
N ARG A 303 9.73 20.23 1.04
CA ARG A 303 9.07 20.36 -0.26
C ARG A 303 9.22 19.09 -1.10
N ASN A 304 10.44 18.54 -1.16
CA ASN A 304 10.71 17.32 -1.91
C ASN A 304 10.02 16.11 -1.28
N ALA A 305 10.01 16.00 0.06
CA ALA A 305 9.31 14.95 0.79
C ALA A 305 7.80 14.99 0.56
N PHE A 306 7.18 16.19 0.53
CA PHE A 306 5.77 16.36 0.16
C PHE A 306 5.47 15.77 -1.21
N TRP A 307 6.23 16.15 -2.23
CA TRP A 307 6.00 15.66 -3.60
C TRP A 307 6.27 14.17 -3.75
N HIS A 308 7.26 13.64 -3.03
CA HIS A 308 7.53 12.20 -2.98
C HIS A 308 6.35 11.41 -2.39
N LEU A 309 5.81 11.88 -1.27
CA LEU A 309 4.65 11.26 -0.64
C LEU A 309 3.38 11.44 -1.46
N TYR A 310 3.24 12.56 -2.18
CA TYR A 310 2.16 12.75 -3.14
C TYR A 310 2.18 11.67 -4.21
N ILE A 311 3.33 11.43 -4.85
CA ILE A 311 3.50 10.36 -5.84
C ILE A 311 3.24 9.00 -5.22
N GLY A 312 3.77 8.72 -4.03
CA GLY A 312 3.54 7.46 -3.31
C GLY A 312 2.07 7.17 -3.05
N ASP A 313 1.31 8.17 -2.59
CA ASP A 313 -0.15 8.08 -2.38
C ASP A 313 -0.90 7.80 -3.70
N LYS A 314 -0.56 8.50 -4.79
CA LYS A 314 -1.18 8.27 -6.11
C LYS A 314 -0.83 6.91 -6.69
N SER A 315 0.43 6.50 -6.59
CA SER A 315 0.88 5.19 -7.05
C SER A 315 0.12 4.09 -6.35
N ALA A 316 0.06 4.14 -5.01
CA ALA A 316 -0.71 3.18 -4.24
C ALA A 316 -2.20 3.20 -4.62
N SER A 317 -2.82 4.37 -4.74
CA SER A 317 -4.24 4.46 -5.05
C SER A 317 -4.60 3.94 -6.44
N ILE A 318 -3.81 4.31 -7.45
CA ILE A 318 -4.08 4.01 -8.86
C ILE A 318 -3.76 2.54 -9.17
N LEU A 319 -2.62 2.03 -8.70
CA LEU A 319 -2.14 0.68 -9.02
C LEU A 319 -2.68 -0.38 -8.05
N ASN A 320 -2.72 -0.07 -6.76
CA ASN A 320 -3.09 -1.04 -5.71
C ASN A 320 -4.53 -0.87 -5.20
N GLY A 321 -5.26 0.12 -5.72
CA GLY A 321 -6.68 0.33 -5.39
C GLY A 321 -6.93 0.76 -3.95
N VAL A 322 -5.93 1.34 -3.28
CA VAL A 322 -6.11 1.90 -1.93
C VAL A 322 -6.75 3.29 -1.99
N PRO A 323 -7.42 3.74 -0.92
CA PRO A 323 -7.98 5.09 -0.87
C PRO A 323 -6.90 6.17 -0.98
N ILE A 324 -7.20 7.19 -1.77
CA ILE A 324 -6.40 8.42 -1.85
C ILE A 324 -6.43 9.16 -0.51
N SER A 325 -5.27 9.55 0.00
CA SER A 325 -5.14 10.26 1.28
C SER A 325 -4.68 11.70 1.14
N LEU A 326 -3.93 12.03 0.08
CA LEU A 326 -3.35 13.35 -0.12
C LEU A 326 -3.87 14.00 -1.41
N HIS A 327 -5.07 14.59 -1.34
CA HIS A 327 -5.68 15.29 -2.47
C HIS A 327 -6.31 16.58 -1.98
N GLN A 328 -6.48 17.58 -2.84
CA GLN A 328 -7.11 18.87 -2.49
C GLN A 328 -8.48 18.72 -1.82
N ILE A 329 -9.26 17.68 -2.17
CA ILE A 329 -10.56 17.36 -1.54
C ILE A 329 -10.41 16.86 -0.08
N CYS A 330 -9.23 16.33 0.27
CA CYS A 330 -8.91 15.80 1.59
C CYS A 330 -8.15 16.80 2.48
N LEU A 331 -7.90 18.03 1.99
CA LEU A 331 -7.10 19.05 2.65
C LEU A 331 -7.96 20.28 3.00
N ASP A 332 -7.48 21.10 3.94
CA ASP A 332 -8.17 22.33 4.36
C ASP A 332 -8.07 23.47 3.32
N GLY A 333 -7.22 23.32 2.31
CA GLY A 333 -6.99 24.31 1.25
C GLY A 333 -6.38 23.69 -0.01
N PRO A 334 -6.20 24.48 -1.07
CA PRO A 334 -5.58 24.03 -2.30
C PRO A 334 -4.10 23.68 -2.07
N ILE A 335 -3.58 22.77 -2.91
CA ILE A 335 -2.15 22.52 -2.97
C ILE A 335 -1.51 23.71 -3.70
N THR A 336 -0.74 24.52 -2.98
CA THR A 336 -0.02 25.69 -3.50
C THR A 336 1.48 25.51 -3.52
N THR A 337 2.00 24.50 -2.83
CA THR A 337 3.40 24.11 -2.87
C THR A 337 3.87 24.03 -4.31
N THR A 338 4.94 24.74 -4.65
CA THR A 338 5.45 24.79 -6.01
C THR A 338 6.47 23.69 -6.25
N PHE A 339 6.65 23.33 -7.51
CA PHE A 339 7.84 22.66 -7.99
C PHE A 339 8.54 23.65 -8.91
N ASP A 340 9.31 24.57 -8.34
CA ASP A 340 10.00 25.60 -9.12
C ASP A 340 11.31 25.04 -9.67
N ALA A 341 11.56 25.25 -10.96
CA ALA A 341 12.81 24.92 -11.64
C ALA A 341 13.95 25.87 -11.24
N ASP A 342 13.63 27.10 -10.81
CA ASP A 342 14.59 28.14 -10.46
C ASP A 342 14.99 28.12 -8.97
N LEU A 343 14.35 27.29 -8.14
CA LEU A 343 14.81 27.08 -6.77
C LEU A 343 16.13 26.30 -6.77
N ALA A 344 17.21 26.99 -6.40
CA ALA A 344 18.54 26.41 -6.25
C ALA A 344 18.54 25.36 -5.13
N CYS A 345 19.03 24.18 -5.48
CA CYS A 345 19.03 22.98 -4.67
C CYS A 345 20.48 22.44 -4.72
N ASP A 346 21.24 22.57 -3.62
CA ASP A 346 22.58 21.96 -3.49
C ASP A 346 22.48 20.81 -2.47
N LEU A 347 21.61 19.84 -2.76
CA LEU A 347 21.45 18.64 -1.94
C LEU A 347 22.51 17.59 -2.28
N MET A 348 23.04 17.57 -3.49
CA MET A 348 24.14 16.70 -3.92
C MET A 348 25.49 17.34 -3.60
N ASP A 349 26.51 16.52 -3.31
CA ASP A 349 27.87 17.05 -3.12
C ASP A 349 28.38 17.71 -4.42
N PRO A 350 28.80 19.00 -4.40
CA PRO A 350 29.27 19.71 -5.59
C PRO A 350 30.49 19.07 -6.26
N SER A 351 31.25 18.24 -5.54
CA SER A 351 32.41 17.53 -6.08
C SER A 351 32.05 16.46 -7.13
N ARG A 352 30.78 16.04 -7.21
CA ARG A 352 30.31 15.05 -8.20
C ARG A 352 30.17 15.68 -9.59
N ASP A 353 29.27 16.64 -9.72
CA ASP A 353 28.98 17.44 -10.92
C ASP A 353 27.96 18.51 -10.52
N ALA A 354 28.40 19.77 -10.40
CA ALA A 354 27.55 20.87 -9.94
C ALA A 354 26.30 21.10 -10.81
N ALA A 355 26.32 20.72 -12.10
CA ALA A 355 25.18 20.88 -13.00
C ALA A 355 24.30 19.63 -13.10
N LEU A 356 24.67 18.52 -12.44
CA LEU A 356 23.91 17.28 -12.52
C LEU A 356 22.60 17.36 -11.75
N GLU A 357 22.62 17.91 -10.53
CA GLU A 357 21.42 18.01 -9.69
C GLU A 357 20.27 18.75 -10.38
N ASP A 358 20.55 19.91 -10.98
CA ASP A 358 19.57 20.67 -11.75
C ASP A 358 19.00 19.88 -12.93
N ARG A 359 19.84 19.11 -13.63
CA ARG A 359 19.40 18.23 -14.72
C ARG A 359 18.53 17.08 -14.22
N LEU A 360 18.84 16.51 -13.06
CA LEU A 360 18.05 15.43 -12.45
C LEU A 360 16.69 15.93 -11.96
N ARG A 361 16.61 17.16 -11.44
CA ARG A 361 15.33 17.75 -10.99
C ARG A 361 14.27 17.78 -12.10
N VAL A 362 14.68 18.01 -13.34
CA VAL A 362 13.77 17.98 -14.51
C VAL A 362 13.10 16.62 -14.67
N GLY A 363 13.86 15.52 -14.56
CA GLY A 363 13.30 14.17 -14.66
C GLY A 363 12.29 13.85 -13.56
N PHE A 364 12.61 14.24 -12.32
CA PHE A 364 11.70 14.10 -11.18
C PHE A 364 10.41 14.93 -11.39
N HIS A 365 10.52 16.16 -11.88
CA HIS A 365 9.38 17.03 -12.19
C HIS A 365 8.42 16.41 -13.22
N LEU A 366 8.98 15.88 -14.31
CA LEU A 366 8.18 15.27 -15.37
C LEU A 366 7.41 14.06 -14.83
N CYS A 367 8.06 13.22 -14.01
CA CYS A 367 7.41 12.06 -13.41
C CYS A 367 6.28 12.49 -12.44
N PHE A 368 6.53 13.52 -11.62
CA PHE A 368 5.49 14.13 -10.78
C PHE A 368 4.27 14.57 -11.61
N ARG A 369 4.49 15.33 -12.70
CA ARG A 369 3.42 15.82 -13.57
C ARG A 369 2.59 14.69 -14.17
N LEU A 370 3.21 13.55 -14.51
CA LEU A 370 2.48 12.36 -14.98
C LEU A 370 1.50 11.85 -13.92
N TRP A 371 1.97 11.66 -12.69
CA TRP A 371 1.14 11.19 -11.59
C TRP A 371 0.04 12.17 -11.23
N TYR A 372 0.36 13.46 -11.19
CA TYR A 372 -0.58 14.53 -10.93
C TYR A 372 -1.71 14.53 -11.97
N ALA A 373 -1.37 14.66 -13.26
CA ALA A 373 -2.35 14.69 -14.35
C ALA A 373 -3.21 13.42 -14.39
N ALA A 374 -2.60 12.23 -14.26
CA ALA A 374 -3.35 10.98 -14.22
C ALA A 374 -4.30 10.90 -13.01
N SER A 375 -3.88 11.40 -11.85
CA SER A 375 -4.73 11.40 -10.65
C SER A 375 -5.94 12.33 -10.77
N GLU A 376 -5.76 13.55 -11.25
CA GLU A 376 -6.86 14.50 -11.44
C GLU A 376 -7.89 13.92 -12.42
N MET A 377 -7.43 13.36 -13.55
CA MET A 377 -8.31 12.70 -14.52
C MET A 377 -9.11 11.53 -13.93
N LEU A 378 -8.51 10.72 -13.06
CA LEU A 378 -9.20 9.59 -12.43
C LEU A 378 -10.17 10.04 -11.34
N VAL A 379 -9.89 11.13 -10.64
CA VAL A 379 -10.83 11.76 -9.72
C VAL A 379 -12.02 12.32 -10.49
N ASP A 380 -11.78 13.06 -11.57
CA ASP A 380 -12.82 13.58 -12.46
C ASP A 380 -13.69 12.46 -13.05
N LEU A 381 -13.07 11.35 -13.48
CA LEU A 381 -13.78 10.16 -13.94
C LEU A 381 -14.73 9.60 -12.86
N ASN A 382 -14.27 9.53 -11.61
CA ASN A 382 -15.10 9.04 -10.50
C ASN A 382 -16.28 9.99 -10.20
N VAL A 383 -16.06 11.30 -10.30
CA VAL A 383 -17.12 12.31 -10.15
C VAL A 383 -18.13 12.17 -11.28
N LEU A 384 -17.67 12.07 -12.53
CA LEU A 384 -18.49 11.86 -13.73
C LEU A 384 -19.36 10.61 -13.62
N SER A 385 -18.75 9.47 -13.28
CA SER A 385 -19.45 8.19 -13.13
C SER A 385 -20.58 8.30 -12.07
N ARG A 386 -20.32 8.96 -10.93
CA ARG A 386 -21.34 9.19 -9.90
C ARG A 386 -22.46 10.13 -10.36
N LEU A 387 -22.14 11.16 -11.13
CA LEU A 387 -23.14 12.09 -11.69
C LEU A 387 -24.05 11.38 -12.69
N GLN A 388 -23.47 10.56 -13.58
CA GLN A 388 -24.23 9.75 -14.53
C GLN A 388 -25.13 8.73 -13.82
N GLN A 389 -24.62 8.03 -12.80
CA GLN A 389 -25.43 7.10 -12.00
C GLN A 389 -26.62 7.78 -11.32
N ARG A 390 -26.46 9.01 -10.82
CA ARG A 390 -27.58 9.79 -10.26
C ARG A 390 -28.58 10.27 -11.32
N ARG A 391 -28.11 10.56 -12.53
CA ARG A 391 -28.93 11.08 -13.63
C ARG A 391 -29.72 9.99 -14.36
N TYR A 392 -29.21 8.75 -14.40
CA TYR A 392 -29.83 7.60 -15.09
C TYR A 392 -30.27 6.46 -14.15
N GLY A 393 -30.08 6.60 -12.84
CA GLY A 393 -30.54 5.65 -11.84
C GLY A 393 -32.06 5.71 -11.58
N PRO A 394 -32.59 4.82 -10.73
CA PRO A 394 -34.04 4.72 -10.47
C PRO A 394 -34.70 6.00 -9.93
N ASP A 395 -33.92 6.94 -9.38
CA ASP A 395 -34.38 8.25 -8.90
C ASP A 395 -34.25 9.40 -9.93
N ALA A 396 -33.94 9.11 -11.20
CA ALA A 396 -33.71 10.10 -12.28
C ALA A 396 -34.86 11.10 -12.48
N ALA A 397 -36.10 10.73 -12.12
CA ALA A 397 -37.29 11.57 -12.29
C ALA A 397 -37.33 12.82 -11.39
N LEU A 398 -36.43 12.95 -10.40
CA LEU A 398 -36.42 14.05 -9.42
C LEU A 398 -35.42 15.18 -9.74
N HIS A 399 -34.59 15.05 -10.79
CA HIS A 399 -33.53 16.00 -11.07
C HIS A 399 -33.83 16.92 -12.27
N PRO A 400 -33.56 18.23 -12.17
CA PRO A 400 -33.82 19.18 -13.24
C PRO A 400 -32.95 18.88 -14.48
N PRO A 401 -33.44 19.18 -15.69
CA PRO A 401 -32.68 18.94 -16.91
C PRO A 401 -31.48 19.90 -17.04
N GLY A 402 -30.32 19.31 -17.39
CA GLY A 402 -29.25 19.96 -18.14
C GLY A 402 -28.28 20.85 -17.35
N VAL A 403 -27.26 20.23 -16.74
CA VAL A 403 -25.92 20.85 -16.72
C VAL A 403 -25.22 20.28 -17.95
N ASP A 404 -24.71 21.14 -18.81
CA ASP A 404 -23.98 20.76 -20.01
C ASP A 404 -22.67 20.05 -19.60
N ASP A 405 -22.55 18.76 -19.91
CA ASP A 405 -21.33 17.99 -19.62
C ASP A 405 -20.22 18.31 -20.63
N SER A 406 -20.46 19.18 -21.63
CA SER A 406 -19.49 19.57 -22.64
C SER A 406 -18.26 20.25 -22.03
N ASP A 407 -18.43 21.13 -21.04
CA ASP A 407 -17.32 21.82 -20.36
C ASP A 407 -16.42 20.84 -19.61
N LEU A 408 -17.01 19.87 -18.91
CA LEU A 408 -16.28 18.84 -18.17
C LEU A 408 -15.61 17.84 -19.12
N ARG A 409 -16.27 17.48 -20.22
CA ARG A 409 -15.66 16.68 -21.29
C ARG A 409 -14.45 17.39 -21.88
N ASN A 410 -14.58 18.67 -22.21
CA ASN A 410 -13.47 19.48 -22.75
C ASN A 410 -12.33 19.57 -21.74
N CYS A 411 -12.63 19.70 -20.45
CA CYS A 411 -11.64 19.67 -19.37
C CYS A 411 -10.86 18.34 -19.35
N VAL A 412 -11.56 17.20 -19.32
CA VAL A 412 -10.91 15.87 -19.29
C VAL A 412 -10.10 15.60 -20.56
N VAL A 413 -10.62 15.98 -21.73
CA VAL A 413 -9.91 15.88 -23.01
C VAL A 413 -8.63 16.71 -22.98
N GLN A 414 -8.71 17.95 -22.49
CA GLN A 414 -7.55 18.83 -22.36
C GLN A 414 -6.52 18.24 -21.38
N SER A 415 -6.96 17.78 -20.20
CA SER A 415 -6.10 17.10 -19.23
C SER A 415 -5.41 15.86 -19.81
N TYR A 416 -6.10 15.12 -20.68
CA TYR A 416 -5.48 13.99 -21.39
C TYR A 416 -4.45 14.43 -22.42
N PHE A 417 -4.69 15.52 -23.16
CA PHE A 417 -3.68 16.09 -24.06
C PHE A 417 -2.46 16.60 -23.30
N ASP A 418 -2.68 17.29 -22.19
CA ASP A 418 -1.61 17.76 -21.31
C ASP A 418 -0.82 16.57 -20.74
N PHE A 419 -1.49 15.50 -20.34
CA PHE A 419 -0.82 14.25 -19.93
C PHE A 419 0.05 13.67 -21.06
N MET A 420 -0.48 13.62 -22.28
CA MET A 420 0.24 13.11 -23.45
C MET A 420 1.41 14.02 -23.87
N SER A 421 1.37 15.32 -23.57
CA SER A 421 2.42 16.27 -23.94
C SER A 421 3.61 16.27 -22.99
N ILE A 422 3.48 15.73 -21.77
CA ILE A 422 4.56 15.74 -20.76
C ILE A 422 5.86 15.13 -21.29
N LEU A 423 5.80 14.01 -22.03
CA LEU A 423 7.02 13.42 -22.59
C LEU A 423 7.61 14.22 -23.76
N HIS A 424 6.84 15.08 -24.44
CA HIS A 424 7.39 15.97 -25.47
C HIS A 424 8.34 17.00 -24.87
N GLU A 425 8.13 17.40 -23.62
CA GLU A 425 8.98 18.29 -22.84
C GLU A 425 10.22 17.58 -22.25
N CYS A 426 10.35 16.26 -22.44
CA CYS A 426 11.48 15.48 -21.94
C CYS A 426 12.79 15.87 -22.66
N PRO A 427 13.82 16.35 -21.93
CA PRO A 427 15.10 16.75 -22.52
C PRO A 427 15.87 15.59 -23.16
N ASP A 428 16.76 15.92 -24.10
CA ASP A 428 17.54 14.95 -24.86
C ASP A 428 18.41 14.05 -23.96
N TRP A 429 18.98 14.58 -22.88
CA TRP A 429 19.81 13.77 -21.96
C TRP A 429 19.04 12.72 -21.15
N ILE A 430 17.71 12.84 -21.05
CA ILE A 430 16.84 11.79 -20.47
C ILE A 430 16.27 10.91 -21.58
N ARG A 431 15.89 11.52 -22.71
CA ARG A 431 15.31 10.79 -23.85
C ARG A 431 16.32 9.84 -24.47
N ASP A 432 17.53 10.31 -24.73
CA ASP A 432 18.63 9.58 -25.31
C ASP A 432 19.90 9.81 -24.45
N PRO A 433 19.98 9.15 -23.28
CA PRO A 433 21.10 9.35 -22.37
C PRO A 433 22.42 9.00 -23.05
N PRO A 434 23.47 9.81 -22.83
CA PRO A 434 24.79 9.54 -23.37
C PRO A 434 25.31 8.20 -22.85
N SER A 435 25.78 7.35 -23.76
CA SER A 435 26.35 6.06 -23.36
C SER A 435 27.73 6.27 -22.74
N ALA A 436 27.88 5.89 -21.46
CA ALA A 436 29.17 5.99 -20.77
C ALA A 436 30.29 5.17 -21.44
N ALA A 437 29.95 4.12 -22.20
CA ALA A 437 30.91 3.33 -22.96
C ALA A 437 31.45 4.07 -24.20
N VAL A 438 30.74 5.10 -24.68
CA VAL A 438 31.06 5.84 -25.90
C VAL A 438 31.77 7.16 -25.60
N GLU A 439 31.43 7.84 -24.50
CA GLU A 439 31.99 9.16 -24.19
C GLU A 439 33.35 9.11 -23.48
N ALA A 440 33.55 8.20 -22.50
CA ALA A 440 34.82 8.03 -21.80
C ALA A 440 34.81 6.77 -20.89
N PRO A 441 35.41 5.63 -21.29
CA PRO A 441 35.33 4.36 -20.55
C PRO A 441 35.90 4.42 -19.13
N ASP A 442 36.93 5.25 -18.91
CA ASP A 442 37.62 5.38 -17.62
C ASP A 442 37.05 6.48 -16.72
N ASP A 443 36.11 7.28 -17.21
CA ASP A 443 35.51 8.39 -16.45
C ASP A 443 34.39 7.87 -15.53
N ALA A 444 34.71 7.75 -14.25
CA ALA A 444 33.74 7.36 -13.21
C ALA A 444 32.59 8.37 -13.07
N ALA A 445 32.83 9.66 -13.27
CA ALA A 445 31.80 10.70 -13.20
C ALA A 445 30.84 10.61 -14.40
N ALA A 446 31.36 10.35 -15.61
CA ALA A 446 30.52 10.11 -16.78
C ALA A 446 29.63 8.86 -16.62
N ARG A 447 30.18 7.76 -16.08
CA ARG A 447 29.41 6.55 -15.75
C ARG A 447 28.33 6.82 -14.72
N PHE A 448 28.65 7.52 -13.63
CA PHE A 448 27.69 7.92 -12.61
C PHE A 448 26.53 8.71 -13.23
N ARG A 449 26.86 9.74 -14.04
CA ARG A 449 25.89 10.61 -14.73
C ARG A 449 24.97 9.83 -15.67
N SER A 450 25.55 8.98 -16.52
CA SER A 450 24.84 8.12 -17.46
C SER A 450 23.84 7.21 -16.75
N SER A 451 24.27 6.52 -15.69
CA SER A 451 23.41 5.64 -14.91
C SER A 451 22.22 6.38 -14.29
N CYS A 452 22.43 7.60 -13.75
CA CYS A 452 21.34 8.42 -13.23
C CYS A 452 20.29 8.74 -14.32
N PHE A 453 20.72 9.14 -15.52
CA PHE A 453 19.80 9.46 -16.61
C PHE A 453 19.06 8.24 -17.14
N TYR A 454 19.72 7.09 -17.31
CA TYR A 454 19.03 5.85 -17.69
C TYR A 454 18.02 5.41 -16.64
N ASN A 455 18.34 5.56 -15.36
CA ASN A 455 17.43 5.26 -14.26
C ASN A 455 16.18 6.17 -14.27
N GLN A 456 16.35 7.47 -14.53
CA GLN A 456 15.24 8.40 -14.72
C GLN A 456 14.41 8.07 -15.97
N LYS A 457 15.05 7.75 -17.09
CA LYS A 457 14.38 7.32 -18.33
C LYS A 457 13.52 6.09 -18.06
N ALA A 458 14.07 5.08 -17.39
CA ALA A 458 13.33 3.89 -17.00
C ALA A 458 12.11 4.23 -16.15
N ASN A 459 12.28 5.04 -15.10
CA ASN A 459 11.17 5.45 -14.24
C ASN A 459 10.09 6.21 -15.01
N LEU A 460 10.47 7.23 -15.78
CA LEU A 460 9.58 8.16 -16.44
C LEU A 460 8.76 7.47 -17.55
N PHE A 461 9.42 6.77 -18.47
CA PHE A 461 8.77 6.18 -19.62
C PHE A 461 7.93 4.95 -19.24
N VAL A 462 8.40 4.10 -18.32
CA VAL A 462 7.59 2.98 -17.82
C VAL A 462 6.34 3.52 -17.13
N THR A 463 6.47 4.56 -16.32
CA THR A 463 5.33 5.19 -15.63
C THR A 463 4.35 5.81 -16.62
N PHE A 464 4.82 6.53 -17.65
CA PHE A 464 3.97 7.11 -18.68
C PHE A 464 3.11 6.06 -19.37
N HIS A 465 3.71 5.00 -19.91
CA HIS A 465 2.94 4.00 -20.64
C HIS A 465 2.03 3.17 -19.73
N ALA A 466 2.45 2.87 -18.49
CA ALA A 466 1.60 2.21 -17.51
C ALA A 466 0.38 3.06 -17.14
N LEU A 467 0.56 4.35 -16.84
CA LEU A 467 -0.53 5.27 -16.54
C LEU A 467 -1.45 5.48 -17.74
N ARG A 468 -0.90 5.65 -18.94
CA ARG A 468 -1.67 5.77 -20.17
C ARG A 468 -2.58 4.57 -20.39
N LEU A 469 -2.08 3.36 -20.14
CA LEU A 469 -2.86 2.13 -20.23
C LEU A 469 -3.94 2.04 -19.15
N VAL A 470 -3.63 2.45 -17.92
CA VAL A 470 -4.59 2.52 -16.81
C VAL A 470 -5.71 3.52 -17.12
N LEU A 471 -5.39 4.72 -17.58
CA LEU A 471 -6.37 5.73 -17.98
C LEU A 471 -7.31 5.19 -19.05
N VAL A 472 -6.76 4.67 -20.16
CA VAL A 472 -7.56 4.06 -21.24
C VAL A 472 -8.45 2.93 -20.70
N SER A 473 -7.92 2.08 -19.82
CA SER A 473 -8.69 0.95 -19.27
C SER A 473 -9.79 1.38 -18.30
N ARG A 474 -9.54 2.39 -17.45
CA ARG A 474 -10.51 2.92 -16.48
C ARG A 474 -11.64 3.68 -17.17
N PHE A 475 -11.33 4.53 -18.14
CA PHE A 475 -12.35 5.23 -18.94
C PHE A 475 -13.19 4.26 -19.77
N ALA A 476 -12.57 3.28 -20.42
CA ALA A 476 -13.30 2.24 -21.14
C ALA A 476 -14.20 1.41 -20.20
N GLY A 477 -13.69 1.01 -19.03
CA GLY A 477 -14.46 0.22 -18.05
C GLY A 477 -15.66 0.96 -17.44
N GLN A 478 -15.66 2.29 -17.46
CA GLN A 478 -16.80 3.12 -17.04
C GLN A 478 -17.73 3.51 -18.20
N GLY A 479 -17.49 3.00 -19.42
CA GLY A 479 -18.29 3.34 -20.60
C GLY A 479 -18.05 4.76 -21.12
N LEU A 480 -16.89 5.36 -20.83
CA LEU A 480 -16.53 6.72 -21.22
C LEU A 480 -15.26 6.82 -22.07
N PRO A 481 -14.94 5.88 -23.00
CA PRO A 481 -13.75 5.98 -23.83
C PRO A 481 -13.75 7.24 -24.73
N ASP A 482 -14.93 7.71 -25.12
CA ASP A 482 -15.14 8.90 -25.94
C ASP A 482 -14.60 10.19 -25.28
N PHE A 483 -14.45 10.22 -23.95
CA PHE A 483 -13.84 11.34 -23.22
C PHE A 483 -12.33 11.44 -23.45
N LEU A 484 -11.70 10.38 -23.93
CA LEU A 484 -10.30 10.38 -24.36
C LEU A 484 -10.16 10.49 -25.89
N GLY A 485 -11.26 10.82 -26.59
CA GLY A 485 -11.31 10.80 -28.06
C GLY A 485 -11.19 9.40 -28.66
N LEU A 486 -11.48 8.35 -27.89
CA LEU A 486 -11.45 6.97 -28.35
C LEU A 486 -12.85 6.49 -28.74
N THR A 487 -12.91 5.44 -29.55
CA THR A 487 -14.19 4.78 -29.90
C THR A 487 -14.63 3.83 -28.78
N SER A 488 -15.94 3.58 -28.69
CA SER A 488 -16.51 2.55 -27.82
C SER A 488 -16.44 1.13 -28.42
N ASP A 489 -15.90 0.97 -29.63
CA ASP A 489 -15.69 -0.35 -30.25
C ASP A 489 -14.63 -1.18 -29.45
N PRO A 490 -14.98 -2.38 -28.93
CA PRO A 490 -14.07 -3.19 -28.12
C PRO A 490 -12.79 -3.63 -28.83
N ALA A 491 -12.85 -3.91 -30.14
CA ALA A 491 -11.68 -4.34 -30.90
C ALA A 491 -10.70 -3.18 -31.12
N MET A 492 -11.22 -1.98 -31.39
CA MET A 492 -10.40 -0.78 -31.53
C MET A 492 -9.78 -0.34 -30.19
N LEU A 493 -10.51 -0.47 -29.08
CA LEU A 493 -9.96 -0.24 -27.74
C LEU A 493 -8.86 -1.24 -27.41
N ALA A 494 -9.06 -2.52 -27.72
CA ALA A 494 -8.03 -3.54 -27.54
C ALA A 494 -6.79 -3.26 -28.40
N LEU A 495 -6.97 -2.87 -29.66
CA LEU A 495 -5.88 -2.46 -30.54
C LEU A 495 -5.08 -1.30 -29.91
N ARG A 496 -5.77 -0.28 -29.39
CA ARG A 496 -5.11 0.86 -28.75
C ARG A 496 -4.35 0.46 -27.48
N LYS A 497 -4.89 -0.43 -26.66
CA LYS A 497 -4.19 -0.98 -25.49
C LYS A 497 -2.94 -1.78 -25.88
N VAL A 498 -3.04 -2.59 -26.94
CA VAL A 498 -1.91 -3.36 -27.49
C VAL A 498 -0.82 -2.44 -28.05
N GLU A 499 -1.17 -1.34 -28.71
CA GLU A 499 -0.20 -0.32 -29.15
C GLU A 499 0.55 0.29 -27.97
N ILE A 500 -0.17 0.70 -26.91
CA ILE A 500 0.46 1.27 -25.70
C ILE A 500 1.39 0.26 -25.04
N ALA A 501 0.96 -1.01 -24.95
CA ALA A 501 1.80 -2.08 -24.42
C ALA A 501 3.02 -2.36 -25.31
N SER A 502 2.88 -2.27 -26.63
CA SER A 502 3.97 -2.38 -27.59
C SER A 502 5.01 -1.28 -27.40
N ASP A 503 4.57 -0.03 -27.20
CA ASP A 503 5.46 1.10 -26.91
C ASP A 503 6.24 0.86 -25.60
N LEU A 504 5.55 0.42 -24.54
CA LEU A 504 6.20 0.08 -23.28
C LEU A 504 7.22 -1.03 -23.44
N VAL A 505 6.87 -2.12 -24.12
CA VAL A 505 7.77 -3.25 -24.38
C VAL A 505 9.02 -2.78 -25.13
N GLY A 506 8.86 -1.91 -26.13
CA GLY A 506 9.98 -1.29 -26.84
C GLY A 506 10.88 -0.44 -25.93
N VAL A 507 10.30 0.30 -24.99
CA VAL A 507 11.08 1.06 -23.98
C VAL A 507 11.87 0.11 -23.09
N VAL A 508 11.24 -0.90 -22.49
CA VAL A 508 11.92 -1.78 -21.52
C VAL A 508 12.97 -2.68 -22.16
N THR A 509 12.81 -3.06 -23.43
CA THR A 509 13.83 -3.83 -24.15
C THR A 509 15.00 -2.97 -24.61
N GLY A 510 14.80 -1.66 -24.78
CA GLY A 510 15.85 -0.70 -25.17
C GLY A 510 16.64 -0.10 -24.00
N LEU A 511 16.25 -0.36 -22.75
CA LEU A 511 16.93 0.16 -21.57
C LEU A 511 18.02 -0.79 -21.06
N PRO A 512 19.12 -0.27 -20.48
CA PRO A 512 20.04 -1.08 -19.68
C PRO A 512 19.27 -1.81 -18.58
N PHE A 513 19.54 -3.10 -18.42
CA PHE A 513 18.76 -3.94 -17.51
C PHE A 513 18.95 -3.48 -16.04
N GLU A 514 20.12 -2.98 -15.70
CA GLU A 514 20.45 -2.40 -14.40
C GLU A 514 19.51 -1.24 -14.03
N ALA A 515 19.16 -0.38 -14.98
CA ALA A 515 18.24 0.74 -14.75
C ALA A 515 16.82 0.25 -14.40
N LEU A 516 16.38 -0.86 -15.02
CA LEU A 516 15.10 -1.49 -14.66
C LEU A 516 15.17 -2.13 -13.28
N GLN A 517 16.29 -2.80 -12.94
CA GLN A 517 16.47 -3.43 -11.63
C GLN A 517 16.52 -2.40 -10.49
N ALA A 518 17.16 -1.25 -10.71
CA ALA A 518 17.30 -0.19 -9.72
C ALA A 518 15.96 0.46 -9.35
N ASN A 519 15.01 0.53 -10.30
CA ASN A 519 13.65 1.02 -10.01
C ASN A 519 12.82 0.07 -9.12
N GLY A 520 13.30 -1.14 -8.85
CA GLY A 520 12.76 -2.05 -7.85
C GLY A 520 11.30 -2.50 -8.09
N GLU A 521 10.64 -2.88 -7.00
CA GLU A 521 9.26 -3.40 -7.00
C GLU A 521 8.24 -2.44 -7.65
N PRO A 522 8.30 -1.10 -7.46
CA PRO A 522 7.39 -0.18 -8.13
C PRO A 522 7.43 -0.25 -9.67
N CYS A 523 8.58 -0.56 -10.27
CA CYS A 523 8.67 -0.82 -11.71
C CYS A 523 7.97 -2.13 -12.06
N VAL A 524 8.26 -3.19 -11.31
CA VAL A 524 7.68 -4.52 -11.50
C VAL A 524 6.16 -4.48 -11.41
N GLU A 525 5.58 -3.75 -10.45
CA GLU A 525 4.12 -3.55 -10.33
C GLU A 525 3.51 -2.92 -11.60
N LYS A 526 4.13 -1.87 -12.14
CA LYS A 526 3.68 -1.21 -13.39
C LYS A 526 3.73 -2.16 -14.58
N LEU A 527 4.78 -2.97 -14.68
CA LEU A 527 4.92 -3.98 -15.72
C LEU A 527 3.86 -5.09 -15.55
N ARG A 528 3.61 -5.57 -14.33
CA ARG A 528 2.53 -6.54 -14.06
C ARG A 528 1.16 -5.99 -14.46
N GLN A 529 0.88 -4.72 -14.19
CA GLN A 529 -0.38 -4.08 -14.57
C GLN A 529 -0.61 -4.11 -16.09
N VAL A 530 0.45 -3.89 -16.87
CA VAL A 530 0.38 -4.00 -18.34
C VAL A 530 0.22 -5.45 -18.78
N GLY A 531 0.89 -6.38 -18.10
CA GLY A 531 0.71 -7.82 -18.30
C GLY A 531 -0.73 -8.27 -18.07
N VAL A 532 -1.41 -7.77 -17.02
CA VAL A 532 -2.83 -8.05 -16.75
C VAL A 532 -3.71 -7.58 -17.90
N ALA A 533 -3.50 -6.35 -18.39
CA ALA A 533 -4.28 -5.84 -19.52
C ALA A 533 -4.06 -6.65 -20.81
N LEU A 534 -2.84 -7.13 -21.08
CA LEU A 534 -2.56 -8.01 -22.21
C LEU A 534 -3.25 -9.37 -22.06
N LEU A 535 -3.24 -9.95 -20.86
CA LEU A 535 -3.95 -11.19 -20.55
C LEU A 535 -5.46 -11.05 -20.76
N GLU A 536 -6.06 -9.95 -20.29
CA GLU A 536 -7.48 -9.68 -20.53
C GLU A 536 -7.79 -9.63 -22.03
N ILE A 537 -6.95 -8.97 -22.83
CA ILE A 537 -7.12 -8.87 -24.29
C ILE A 537 -7.02 -10.25 -24.96
N MET A 538 -6.05 -11.08 -24.54
CA MET A 538 -5.88 -12.43 -25.07
C MET A 538 -7.11 -13.33 -24.91
N HIS A 539 -7.90 -13.13 -23.84
CA HIS A 539 -9.07 -13.95 -23.53
C HIS A 539 -10.39 -13.34 -23.99
N SER A 540 -10.48 -12.01 -24.08
CA SER A 540 -11.75 -11.31 -24.35
C SER A 540 -11.97 -10.93 -25.81
N VAL A 541 -10.91 -10.79 -26.61
CA VAL A 541 -10.99 -10.22 -27.97
C VAL A 541 -11.09 -11.32 -29.02
N ARG A 542 -12.12 -11.25 -29.86
CA ARG A 542 -12.37 -12.23 -30.95
C ARG A 542 -11.41 -12.09 -32.14
N ASN A 543 -10.78 -10.93 -32.30
CA ASN A 543 -9.86 -10.69 -33.41
C ASN A 543 -8.50 -11.37 -33.14
N GLU A 544 -8.22 -12.43 -33.91
CA GLU A 544 -7.02 -13.26 -33.74
C GLU A 544 -5.72 -12.49 -33.94
N ALA A 545 -5.68 -11.49 -34.83
CA ALA A 545 -4.46 -10.70 -35.05
C ALA A 545 -4.09 -9.86 -33.82
N ILE A 546 -5.09 -9.28 -33.15
CA ILE A 546 -4.89 -8.51 -31.92
C ILE A 546 -4.48 -9.45 -30.78
N ALA A 547 -5.16 -10.59 -30.64
CA ALA A 547 -4.85 -11.60 -29.63
C ALA A 547 -3.44 -12.20 -29.81
N ALA A 548 -3.02 -12.49 -31.04
CA ALA A 548 -1.68 -12.96 -31.36
C ALA A 548 -0.61 -11.93 -31.01
N ARG A 549 -0.82 -10.64 -31.35
CA ARG A 549 0.10 -9.56 -30.97
C ARG A 549 0.20 -9.41 -29.45
N ALA A 550 -0.93 -9.49 -28.74
CA ALA A 550 -0.95 -9.47 -27.28
C ALA A 550 -0.16 -10.63 -26.67
N ARG A 551 -0.29 -11.85 -27.22
CA ARG A 551 0.49 -13.03 -26.80
C ARG A 551 2.00 -12.82 -26.94
N THR A 552 2.45 -12.28 -28.07
CA THR A 552 3.88 -12.00 -28.30
C THR A 552 4.41 -10.98 -27.28
N LEU A 553 3.71 -9.86 -27.10
CA LEU A 553 4.10 -8.82 -26.15
C LEU A 553 4.11 -9.34 -24.71
N PHE A 554 3.11 -10.13 -24.33
CA PHE A 554 3.03 -10.75 -23.01
C PHE A 554 4.20 -11.70 -22.76
N GLY A 555 4.61 -12.49 -23.76
CA GLY A 555 5.78 -13.38 -23.67
C GLY A 555 7.07 -12.60 -23.38
N THR A 556 7.33 -11.51 -24.12
CA THR A 556 8.50 -10.65 -23.87
C THR A 556 8.46 -10.01 -22.48
N LEU A 557 7.29 -9.51 -22.07
CA LEU A 557 7.12 -8.89 -20.76
C LEU A 557 7.33 -9.89 -19.62
N LEU A 558 6.87 -11.13 -19.79
CA LEU A 558 7.03 -12.20 -18.81
C LEU A 558 8.50 -12.59 -18.64
N ASP A 559 9.29 -12.63 -19.72
CA ASP A 559 10.75 -12.86 -19.65
C ASP A 559 11.45 -11.76 -18.84
N ILE A 560 11.14 -10.49 -19.12
CA ILE A 560 11.69 -9.35 -18.39
C ILE A 560 11.31 -9.43 -16.90
N LEU A 561 10.03 -9.68 -16.61
CA LEU A 561 9.53 -9.83 -15.24
C LEU A 561 10.21 -11.00 -14.51
N ALA A 562 10.44 -12.14 -15.17
CA ALA A 562 11.13 -13.29 -14.59
C ALA A 562 12.57 -12.95 -14.20
N ARG A 563 13.27 -12.16 -15.02
CA ARG A 563 14.63 -11.69 -14.75
C ARG A 563 14.67 -10.65 -13.62
N LEU A 564 13.68 -9.75 -13.56
CA LEU A 564 13.56 -8.73 -12.50
C LEU A 564 13.18 -9.33 -11.14
N ASN A 565 12.31 -10.35 -11.12
CA ASN A 565 11.74 -10.92 -9.90
C ASN A 565 12.64 -11.98 -9.21
N SER A 566 13.93 -12.03 -9.56
CA SER A 566 14.90 -12.99 -9.02
C SER A 566 15.13 -12.87 -7.49
N ARG A 567 14.67 -11.78 -6.83
CA ARG A 567 14.70 -11.64 -5.36
C ARG A 567 13.83 -12.65 -4.62
N TRP A 568 12.64 -12.93 -5.15
CA TRP A 568 11.78 -13.97 -4.57
C TRP A 568 12.35 -15.35 -4.87
N THR A 569 12.98 -15.53 -6.02
CA THR A 569 13.67 -16.76 -6.37
C THR A 569 14.83 -17.04 -5.41
N SER A 570 15.64 -16.06 -5.00
CA SER A 570 16.71 -16.29 -4.02
C SER A 570 16.20 -16.60 -2.61
N THR A 571 15.09 -15.99 -2.18
CA THR A 571 14.50 -16.23 -0.84
C THR A 571 13.78 -17.59 -0.79
N ILE A 572 13.11 -17.97 -1.88
CA ILE A 572 12.44 -19.27 -2.03
C ILE A 572 13.45 -20.41 -2.25
N LEU A 573 14.56 -20.17 -2.96
CA LEU A 573 15.65 -21.15 -3.14
C LEU A 573 16.49 -21.37 -1.88
N ARG A 574 16.43 -20.45 -0.90
CA ARG A 574 17.17 -20.56 0.37
C ARG A 574 16.40 -21.27 1.49
N GLY A 575 15.11 -21.54 1.29
CA GLY A 575 14.30 -22.23 2.30
C GLY A 575 14.14 -21.44 3.61
N ASP A 576 14.37 -20.12 3.58
CA ASP A 576 14.18 -19.27 4.76
C ASP A 576 12.68 -19.15 5.05
N PRO A 577 12.19 -19.57 6.23
CA PRO A 577 10.81 -19.32 6.61
C PRO A 577 10.56 -17.81 6.73
N PRO A 578 9.33 -17.34 6.50
CA PRO A 578 9.00 -15.95 6.77
C PRO A 578 9.38 -15.63 8.22
N HIS A 579 10.27 -14.65 8.42
CA HIS A 579 10.64 -14.15 9.74
C HIS A 579 9.39 -13.64 10.48
N ASP A 580 8.77 -14.52 11.24
CA ASP A 580 7.92 -14.20 12.39
C ASP A 580 8.84 -14.10 13.61
N PRO A 581 8.98 -12.94 14.27
CA PRO A 581 9.86 -12.75 15.42
C PRO A 581 9.38 -13.44 16.71
N ARG A 582 8.58 -14.51 16.61
CA ARG A 582 8.21 -15.36 17.74
C ARG A 582 8.52 -16.80 17.41
N LEU A 583 9.71 -17.26 17.80
CA LEU A 583 10.02 -18.59 18.36
C LEU A 583 11.52 -18.89 18.18
N HIS A 584 12.26 -18.83 19.28
CA HIS A 584 13.65 -19.24 19.37
C HIS A 584 13.81 -20.78 19.36
N HIS A 585 14.91 -21.23 18.73
CA HIS A 585 15.72 -22.46 18.97
C HIS A 585 15.41 -23.83 18.28
N HIS A 586 16.31 -24.16 17.31
CA HIS A 586 17.01 -25.44 17.02
C HIS A 586 16.31 -26.65 16.31
N PRO A 587 17.07 -27.51 15.58
CA PRO A 587 17.69 -27.30 14.25
C PRO A 587 17.19 -28.34 13.21
N ILE A 588 17.39 -28.10 11.90
CA ILE A 588 17.06 -29.04 10.82
C ILE A 588 18.34 -29.51 10.11
N CYS A 589 18.48 -30.83 9.95
CA CYS A 589 19.43 -31.50 9.06
C CYS A 589 18.98 -31.36 7.59
N THR A 590 19.95 -31.13 6.72
CA THR A 590 19.87 -30.95 5.26
C THR A 590 19.88 -32.27 4.48
N SER A 591 19.09 -32.36 3.40
CA SER A 591 19.38 -33.07 2.13
C SER A 591 18.32 -32.67 1.08
N SER A 592 18.60 -31.76 0.15
CA SER A 592 19.01 -32.01 -1.26
C SER A 592 18.09 -32.95 -2.06
N ASP A 593 17.19 -32.39 -2.89
CA ASP A 593 17.33 -32.39 -4.36
C ASP A 593 16.06 -31.86 -5.09
N THR A 594 16.32 -30.89 -5.98
CA THR A 594 15.66 -30.44 -7.22
C THR A 594 14.22 -30.87 -7.58
N ALA A 595 13.34 -29.88 -7.79
CA ALA A 595 12.72 -29.55 -9.09
C ALA A 595 11.66 -28.44 -8.92
N GLY A 596 11.84 -27.30 -9.61
CA GLY A 596 10.97 -26.13 -9.51
C GLY A 596 9.62 -26.32 -10.21
N LEU A 597 8.54 -25.95 -9.53
CA LEU A 597 7.25 -25.63 -10.12
C LEU A 597 6.71 -24.35 -9.48
N ILE A 598 6.53 -23.34 -10.33
CA ILE A 598 6.02 -22.00 -10.03
C ILE A 598 4.55 -22.11 -9.63
N GLN A 599 4.22 -21.72 -8.39
CA GLN A 599 2.84 -21.61 -7.92
C GLN A 599 2.46 -20.12 -7.89
N ILE A 600 1.72 -19.67 -8.90
CA ILE A 600 1.04 -18.37 -8.91
C ILE A 600 -0.08 -18.45 -7.86
N ALA A 601 0.14 -17.85 -6.70
CA ALA A 601 -0.94 -17.59 -5.75
C ALA A 601 -1.87 -16.54 -6.35
N ARG A 602 -3.12 -16.94 -6.65
CA ARG A 602 -4.23 -16.04 -6.99
C ARG A 602 -4.42 -15.03 -5.87
N ILE A 603 -4.04 -13.78 -6.10
CA ILE A 603 -4.49 -12.64 -5.32
C ILE A 603 -6.00 -12.50 -5.57
N HIS A 604 -6.81 -12.82 -4.56
CA HIS A 604 -8.23 -12.51 -4.56
C HIS A 604 -8.39 -10.99 -4.43
N ILE A 605 -8.74 -10.32 -5.52
CA ILE A 605 -9.27 -8.96 -5.50
C ILE A 605 -10.73 -9.08 -5.06
N ASN A 606 -10.99 -8.79 -3.79
CA ASN A 606 -12.36 -8.68 -3.29
C ASN A 606 -12.93 -7.31 -3.69
N THR A 607 -13.41 -7.17 -4.92
CA THR A 607 -14.27 -6.04 -5.30
C THR A 607 -15.67 -6.31 -4.77
N THR A 608 -16.02 -5.71 -3.63
CA THR A 608 -17.42 -5.53 -3.23
C THR A 608 -17.70 -4.03 -3.07
N PHE A 609 -18.42 -3.47 -4.05
CA PHE A 609 -19.25 -2.28 -3.87
C PHE A 609 -20.70 -2.69 -4.20
N PRO A 610 -21.70 -2.24 -3.41
CA PRO A 610 -23.09 -2.66 -3.59
C PRO A 610 -23.69 -2.04 -4.85
N SER A 611 -24.32 -2.86 -5.68
CA SER A 611 -25.14 -2.44 -6.83
C SER A 611 -26.61 -2.23 -6.44
N ALA A 612 -27.28 -1.32 -7.13
CA ALA A 612 -28.75 -1.32 -7.31
C ALA A 612 -29.06 -0.64 -8.66
N VAL A 613 -29.35 -1.42 -9.73
CA VAL A 613 -30.68 -1.82 -10.28
C VAL A 613 -31.16 -0.82 -11.36
N ASP A 614 -31.59 -1.14 -12.60
CA ASP A 614 -31.68 -2.36 -13.42
C ASP A 614 -32.10 -2.02 -14.88
N ASN A 615 -31.98 -3.04 -15.77
CA ASN A 615 -32.78 -3.37 -16.97
C ASN A 615 -32.29 -3.02 -18.40
N ALA A 616 -31.73 -4.04 -19.08
CA ALA A 616 -32.14 -4.41 -20.44
C ALA A 616 -31.80 -5.89 -20.77
N LYS A 617 -32.87 -6.68 -20.99
CA LYS A 617 -32.97 -8.04 -21.59
C LYS A 617 -32.21 -9.19 -20.92
N MET A 618 -33.01 -9.95 -20.17
CA MET A 618 -32.72 -11.24 -19.51
C MET A 618 -31.85 -12.18 -20.35
N ALA A 619 -30.54 -12.16 -20.12
CA ALA A 619 -29.82 -13.40 -19.87
C ALA A 619 -30.14 -13.78 -18.42
N GLU A 620 -30.63 -15.00 -18.18
CA GLU A 620 -30.87 -15.50 -16.83
C GLU A 620 -29.66 -15.19 -15.95
N THR A 621 -29.84 -14.28 -14.98
CA THR A 621 -28.83 -14.02 -13.97
C THR A 621 -28.77 -15.27 -13.10
N ARG A 622 -27.89 -16.21 -13.46
CA ARG A 622 -27.63 -17.40 -12.64
C ARG A 622 -27.01 -16.92 -11.34
N THR A 623 -27.83 -16.91 -10.30
CA THR A 623 -27.44 -16.62 -8.93
C THR A 623 -26.58 -17.78 -8.41
N PHE A 624 -25.30 -17.56 -8.16
CA PHE A 624 -24.44 -18.55 -7.51
C PHE A 624 -24.51 -18.37 -5.98
N SER A 625 -24.51 -19.48 -5.25
CA SER A 625 -24.48 -19.49 -3.78
C SER A 625 -23.03 -19.36 -3.28
N ASN A 626 -22.81 -18.51 -2.28
CA ASN A 626 -21.53 -18.39 -1.57
C ASN A 626 -21.76 -18.81 -0.12
N PRO A 627 -21.01 -19.79 0.42
CA PRO A 627 -19.89 -20.52 -0.17
C PRO A 627 -20.26 -21.52 -1.28
N ILE A 628 -19.39 -21.63 -2.30
CA ILE A 628 -19.53 -22.57 -3.44
C ILE A 628 -19.46 -24.04 -3.01
N VAL A 629 -18.76 -24.34 -1.91
CA VAL A 629 -18.84 -25.59 -1.16
C VAL A 629 -19.08 -25.23 0.30
N PRO A 630 -20.30 -25.41 0.83
CA PRO A 630 -20.61 -25.02 2.20
C PRO A 630 -19.99 -25.95 3.24
N GLY A 631 -19.69 -25.38 4.41
CA GLY A 631 -19.19 -26.12 5.56
C GLY A 631 -17.67 -26.17 5.65
N PHE A 632 -17.14 -27.31 6.08
CA PHE A 632 -15.73 -27.52 6.38
C PHE A 632 -14.94 -27.96 5.13
N ALA A 633 -14.68 -26.99 4.26
CA ALA A 633 -13.95 -27.19 3.00
C ALA A 633 -12.76 -26.21 2.84
N PRO A 634 -11.79 -26.18 3.78
CA PRO A 634 -10.65 -25.27 3.70
C PRO A 634 -9.55 -25.76 2.75
N ASP A 635 -8.66 -24.85 2.38
CA ASP A 635 -7.52 -25.08 1.49
C ASP A 635 -7.91 -25.77 0.15
N PRO A 636 -8.85 -25.20 -0.63
CA PRO A 636 -9.30 -25.80 -1.88
C PRO A 636 -8.19 -25.84 -2.95
N SER A 637 -7.93 -27.02 -3.49
CA SER A 637 -7.11 -27.21 -4.71
C SER A 637 -7.94 -27.80 -5.83
N VAL A 638 -7.92 -27.18 -7.01
CA VAL A 638 -8.71 -27.59 -8.18
C VAL A 638 -7.83 -28.02 -9.34
N VAL A 639 -8.26 -29.03 -10.10
CA VAL A 639 -7.72 -29.41 -11.42
C VAL A 639 -8.86 -29.58 -12.43
N PHE A 640 -8.62 -29.28 -13.70
CA PHE A 640 -9.58 -29.46 -14.79
C PHE A 640 -9.10 -30.56 -15.73
N VAL A 641 -9.92 -31.61 -15.93
CA VAL A 641 -9.60 -32.78 -16.76
C VAL A 641 -10.87 -33.22 -17.48
N ASP A 642 -10.80 -33.38 -18.80
CA ASP A 642 -11.87 -33.91 -19.65
C ASP A 642 -13.26 -33.28 -19.45
N GLY A 643 -13.30 -31.94 -19.29
CA GLY A 643 -14.55 -31.20 -19.13
C GLY A 643 -15.10 -31.17 -17.70
N VAL A 644 -14.38 -31.73 -16.73
CA VAL A 644 -14.77 -31.78 -15.31
C VAL A 644 -13.70 -31.12 -14.44
N PHE A 645 -14.14 -30.28 -13.50
CA PHE A 645 -13.33 -29.71 -12.43
C PHE A 645 -13.37 -30.63 -11.21
N TYR A 646 -12.20 -31.00 -10.70
CA TYR A 646 -12.04 -31.78 -9.47
C TYR A 646 -11.41 -30.91 -8.38
N LEU A 647 -11.99 -30.91 -7.19
CA LEU A 647 -11.59 -30.08 -6.05
C LEU A 647 -11.24 -30.98 -4.86
N ALA A 648 -10.06 -30.81 -4.26
CA ALA A 648 -9.64 -31.43 -3.01
C ALA A 648 -9.54 -30.38 -1.89
N THR A 649 -9.88 -30.75 -0.65
CA THR A 649 -9.83 -29.83 0.52
C THR A 649 -9.26 -30.51 1.76
N SER A 650 -8.73 -29.72 2.69
CA SER A 650 -8.19 -30.21 3.96
C SER A 650 -9.28 -30.86 4.83
N SER A 651 -8.93 -31.94 5.53
CA SER A 651 -9.83 -32.61 6.48
C SER A 651 -9.29 -32.65 7.91
N PHE A 652 -8.03 -32.25 8.14
CA PHE A 652 -7.36 -32.27 9.43
C PHE A 652 -7.50 -33.65 10.10
N HIS A 653 -8.09 -33.72 11.28
CA HIS A 653 -8.28 -34.93 12.07
C HIS A 653 -9.49 -35.78 11.64
N VAL A 654 -10.25 -35.34 10.62
CA VAL A 654 -11.46 -36.01 10.14
C VAL A 654 -11.11 -37.10 9.14
N PHE A 655 -11.68 -38.30 9.36
CA PHE A 655 -11.60 -39.46 8.48
C PHE A 655 -13.02 -39.93 8.09
N PRO A 656 -13.31 -40.30 6.82
CA PRO A 656 -12.42 -40.27 5.64
C PRO A 656 -11.84 -38.87 5.37
N GLY A 657 -10.62 -38.84 4.86
CA GLY A 657 -9.82 -37.62 4.71
C GLY A 657 -9.61 -37.19 3.27
N ILE A 658 -9.37 -35.89 3.08
CA ILE A 658 -9.22 -35.24 1.78
C ILE A 658 -10.45 -35.48 0.88
N PRO A 659 -11.60 -34.83 1.17
CA PRO A 659 -12.77 -34.96 0.33
C PRO A 659 -12.54 -34.35 -1.05
N ILE A 660 -13.04 -35.04 -2.07
CA ILE A 660 -12.94 -34.74 -3.48
C ILE A 660 -14.33 -34.40 -4.03
N TYR A 661 -14.45 -33.25 -4.69
CA TYR A 661 -15.67 -32.78 -5.32
C TYR A 661 -15.48 -32.69 -6.82
N ALA A 662 -16.55 -32.90 -7.59
CA ALA A 662 -16.58 -32.72 -9.04
C ALA A 662 -17.63 -31.69 -9.45
N SER A 663 -17.32 -30.89 -10.46
CA SER A 663 -18.22 -29.91 -11.05
C SER A 663 -17.94 -29.75 -12.55
N THR A 664 -18.95 -29.44 -13.35
CA THR A 664 -18.79 -29.09 -14.78
C THR A 664 -18.93 -27.59 -15.02
N ASP A 665 -19.40 -26.83 -14.04
CA ASP A 665 -19.77 -25.41 -14.18
C ASP A 665 -19.20 -24.50 -13.08
N LEU A 666 -18.37 -25.05 -12.18
CA LEU A 666 -17.78 -24.39 -11.00
C LEU A 666 -18.79 -23.84 -9.98
N GLN A 667 -20.08 -24.10 -10.18
CA GLN A 667 -21.17 -23.62 -9.34
C GLN A 667 -21.74 -24.76 -8.52
N GLU A 668 -22.15 -25.83 -9.17
CA GLU A 668 -22.68 -27.03 -8.52
C GLU A 668 -21.55 -28.03 -8.31
N TRP A 669 -21.25 -28.32 -7.04
CA TRP A 669 -20.18 -29.22 -6.63
C TRP A 669 -20.77 -30.46 -5.97
N LYS A 670 -20.50 -31.62 -6.57
CA LYS A 670 -20.87 -32.91 -5.99
C LYS A 670 -19.67 -33.51 -5.29
N HIS A 671 -19.80 -33.87 -4.01
CA HIS A 671 -18.80 -34.69 -3.33
C HIS A 671 -18.80 -36.10 -3.96
N ILE A 672 -17.67 -36.53 -4.52
CA ILE A 672 -17.54 -37.79 -5.26
C ILE A 672 -16.80 -38.87 -4.47
N GLY A 673 -15.95 -38.50 -3.51
CA GLY A 673 -15.18 -39.46 -2.73
C GLY A 673 -14.16 -38.78 -1.82
N ASN A 674 -13.32 -39.58 -1.16
CA ASN A 674 -12.23 -39.09 -0.30
C ASN A 674 -10.94 -39.80 -0.70
N ALA A 675 -9.85 -39.06 -0.85
CA ALA A 675 -8.57 -39.65 -1.27
C ALA A 675 -7.99 -40.59 -0.20
N ILE A 676 -8.31 -40.35 1.07
CA ILE A 676 -7.95 -41.21 2.21
C ILE A 676 -9.23 -41.81 2.79
N ASN A 677 -9.65 -42.96 2.27
CA ASN A 677 -10.88 -43.65 2.66
C ASN A 677 -10.65 -45.00 3.34
N ARG A 678 -9.40 -45.47 3.44
CA ARG A 678 -9.04 -46.74 4.10
C ARG A 678 -8.01 -46.53 5.21
N ARG A 679 -8.14 -47.30 6.29
CA ARG A 679 -7.30 -47.16 7.49
C ARG A 679 -5.84 -47.52 7.24
N GLU A 680 -5.59 -48.42 6.30
CA GLU A 680 -4.24 -48.84 5.89
C GLU A 680 -3.49 -47.76 5.10
N GLN A 681 -4.16 -46.75 4.54
CA GLN A 681 -3.49 -45.66 3.81
C GLN A 681 -2.77 -44.71 4.76
N LEU A 682 -3.38 -44.37 5.90
CA LEU A 682 -2.83 -43.42 6.86
C LEU A 682 -3.53 -43.51 8.22
N SER A 683 -2.75 -43.52 9.30
CA SER A 683 -3.29 -43.41 10.66
C SER A 683 -3.38 -41.95 11.12
N LEU A 684 -4.57 -41.52 11.53
CA LEU A 684 -4.83 -40.22 12.17
C LEU A 684 -4.92 -40.30 13.71
N THR A 685 -4.51 -41.41 14.33
CA THR A 685 -4.62 -41.59 15.80
C THR A 685 -3.88 -40.54 16.62
N ARG A 686 -2.86 -39.90 16.03
CA ARG A 686 -2.07 -38.82 16.63
C ARG A 686 -2.43 -37.42 16.12
N ALA A 687 -3.52 -37.30 15.37
CA ALA A 687 -4.06 -36.03 14.89
C ALA A 687 -4.97 -35.39 15.96
N SER A 688 -4.46 -35.16 17.17
CA SER A 688 -5.29 -34.62 18.26
C SER A 688 -5.56 -33.13 18.13
N THR A 689 -6.75 -32.73 18.58
CA THR A 689 -7.21 -31.34 18.64
C THR A 689 -6.79 -30.73 19.96
N ALA A 690 -5.95 -29.70 19.94
CA ALA A 690 -5.52 -28.99 21.14
C ALA A 690 -6.34 -27.73 21.37
N VAL A 691 -6.67 -27.51 22.63
CA VAL A 691 -7.38 -26.35 23.14
C VAL A 691 -6.30 -25.41 23.66
N MET A 692 -5.95 -24.39 22.86
CA MET A 692 -4.88 -23.45 23.17
C MET A 692 -5.48 -22.15 23.71
N PRO A 693 -5.30 -21.82 24.99
CA PRO A 693 -5.71 -20.53 25.51
C PRO A 693 -4.92 -19.42 24.80
N LEU A 694 -5.63 -18.37 24.40
CA LEU A 694 -5.09 -17.16 23.81
C LEU A 694 -4.97 -16.09 24.91
N ASP A 695 -3.98 -15.21 24.78
CA ASP A 695 -3.73 -14.09 25.72
C ASP A 695 -4.93 -13.12 25.84
N THR A 696 -5.88 -13.21 24.91
CA THR A 696 -7.14 -12.44 24.92
C THR A 696 -8.22 -13.04 25.83
N GLY A 697 -7.93 -14.14 26.53
CA GLY A 697 -8.91 -14.92 27.30
C GLY A 697 -9.81 -15.82 26.45
N ASN A 698 -9.59 -15.86 25.13
CA ASN A 698 -10.28 -16.77 24.22
C ASN A 698 -9.50 -18.08 24.09
N VAL A 699 -10.08 -19.09 23.44
CA VAL A 699 -9.44 -20.39 23.26
C VAL A 699 -9.45 -20.74 21.78
N MET A 700 -8.26 -20.99 21.23
CA MET A 700 -8.07 -21.47 19.87
C MET A 700 -8.05 -22.99 19.84
N VAL A 701 -8.84 -23.59 18.98
CA VAL A 701 -8.87 -25.03 18.77
C VAL A 701 -7.97 -25.35 17.58
N ALA A 702 -6.76 -25.86 17.84
CA ALA A 702 -5.77 -26.20 16.82
C ALA A 702 -5.76 -27.70 16.56
N SER A 703 -6.36 -28.14 15.45
CA SER A 703 -6.41 -29.54 15.02
C SER A 703 -5.16 -29.96 14.26
N ALA A 704 -4.60 -31.13 14.59
CA ALA A 704 -3.60 -31.81 13.77
C ALA A 704 -4.28 -32.66 12.66
N GLY A 705 -3.52 -33.41 11.84
CA GLY A 705 -4.05 -34.26 10.76
C GLY A 705 -3.73 -33.74 9.35
N LEU A 706 -4.65 -33.83 8.40
CA LEU A 706 -4.42 -33.57 6.96
C LEU A 706 -4.61 -32.10 6.54
N PHE A 707 -3.56 -31.48 6.01
CA PHE A 707 -3.51 -30.07 5.60
C PHE A 707 -3.10 -29.88 4.15
N ALA A 708 -3.67 -28.83 3.56
CA ALA A 708 -3.31 -28.22 2.28
C ALA A 708 -3.13 -29.23 1.13
N PRO A 709 -4.13 -30.09 0.84
CA PRO A 709 -4.01 -31.03 -0.26
C PRO A 709 -3.92 -30.29 -1.59
N THR A 710 -2.96 -30.69 -2.42
CA THR A 710 -2.75 -30.15 -3.76
C THR A 710 -2.98 -31.25 -4.79
N ILE A 711 -4.09 -31.14 -5.54
CA ILE A 711 -4.45 -32.08 -6.61
C ILE A 711 -3.87 -31.64 -7.96
N ARG A 712 -3.25 -32.56 -8.70
CA ARG A 712 -2.72 -32.36 -10.06
C ARG A 712 -3.06 -33.58 -10.93
N TYR A 713 -3.06 -33.38 -12.24
CA TYR A 713 -3.27 -34.44 -13.22
C TYR A 713 -2.11 -34.44 -14.20
N HIS A 714 -1.55 -35.62 -14.48
CA HIS A 714 -0.47 -35.80 -15.43
C HIS A 714 -0.57 -37.19 -16.07
N GLU A 715 -0.53 -37.24 -17.40
CA GLU A 715 -0.52 -38.48 -18.21
C GLU A 715 -1.50 -39.58 -17.73
N GLY A 716 -2.78 -39.24 -17.59
CA GLY A 716 -3.80 -40.22 -17.18
C GLY A 716 -3.96 -40.40 -15.67
N THR A 717 -3.07 -39.84 -14.86
CA THR A 717 -3.03 -40.09 -13.40
C THR A 717 -3.27 -38.82 -12.61
N PHE A 718 -4.14 -38.90 -11.59
CA PHE A 718 -4.33 -37.88 -10.58
C PHE A 718 -3.36 -38.09 -9.43
N TYR A 719 -2.75 -36.99 -8.97
CA TYR A 719 -1.84 -36.95 -7.83
C TYR A 719 -2.37 -35.95 -6.80
N ILE A 720 -2.37 -36.34 -5.52
CA ILE A 720 -2.64 -35.43 -4.42
C ILE A 720 -1.44 -35.46 -3.49
N VAL A 721 -0.82 -34.29 -3.29
CA VAL A 721 0.22 -34.08 -2.28
C VAL A 721 -0.43 -33.44 -1.06
N CYS A 722 -0.18 -33.96 0.13
CA CYS A 722 -0.80 -33.48 1.37
C CYS A 722 0.16 -33.60 2.56
N THR A 723 -0.01 -32.74 3.56
CA THR A 723 0.76 -32.78 4.81
C THR A 723 -0.06 -33.39 5.93
N ASN A 724 0.42 -34.49 6.52
CA ASN A 724 -0.11 -35.02 7.77
C ASN A 724 0.65 -34.45 8.96
N ALA A 725 0.02 -33.58 9.73
CA ALA A 725 0.55 -33.07 10.98
C ALA A 725 0.23 -34.02 12.13
N ILE A 726 1.26 -34.43 12.87
CA ILE A 726 1.19 -35.44 13.92
C ILE A 726 1.71 -34.81 15.22
N ARG A 727 0.96 -34.92 16.33
CA ARG A 727 1.45 -34.46 17.64
C ARG A 727 2.31 -35.53 18.32
N GLY A 728 3.52 -35.12 18.72
CA GLY A 728 4.44 -35.89 19.57
C GLY A 728 4.09 -35.81 21.06
N ASP A 729 4.70 -36.66 21.88
CA ASP A 729 4.40 -36.78 23.32
C ASP A 729 4.82 -35.53 24.14
N GLY A 730 5.53 -34.58 23.53
CA GLY A 730 5.89 -33.27 24.08
C GLY A 730 5.09 -32.09 23.52
N GLY A 731 3.96 -32.33 22.83
CA GLY A 731 3.09 -31.28 22.28
C GLY A 731 3.58 -30.62 20.98
N ARG A 732 4.82 -30.89 20.56
CA ARG A 732 5.40 -30.42 19.28
C ARG A 732 4.72 -31.13 18.09
N LEU A 733 4.43 -30.36 17.04
CA LEU A 733 3.80 -30.84 15.81
C LEU A 733 4.89 -31.30 14.84
N SER A 734 4.85 -32.57 14.41
CA SER A 734 5.65 -33.12 13.32
C SER A 734 4.85 -33.04 12.03
N LEU A 735 5.49 -32.67 10.91
CA LEU A 735 4.84 -32.58 9.61
C LEU A 735 5.37 -33.68 8.69
N ASN A 736 4.48 -34.55 8.22
CA ASN A 736 4.81 -35.65 7.33
C ASN A 736 4.11 -35.43 5.99
N ASN A 737 4.89 -35.11 4.96
CA ASN A 737 4.35 -34.96 3.60
C ASN A 737 4.21 -36.34 2.95
N PHE A 738 3.10 -36.54 2.25
CA PHE A 738 2.86 -37.75 1.46
C PHE A 738 2.16 -37.36 0.15
N TYR A 739 2.17 -38.28 -0.80
CA TYR A 739 1.31 -38.19 -1.97
C TYR A 739 0.51 -39.47 -2.14
N VAL A 740 -0.68 -39.33 -2.72
CA VAL A 740 -1.50 -40.44 -3.21
C VAL A 740 -1.80 -40.23 -4.67
N SER A 741 -1.99 -41.31 -5.41
CA SER A 741 -2.29 -41.26 -6.84
C SER A 741 -3.35 -42.27 -7.22
N THR A 742 -4.12 -41.94 -8.25
CA THR A 742 -5.13 -42.83 -8.86
C THR A 742 -5.25 -42.54 -10.35
N ASP A 743 -5.46 -43.58 -11.15
CA ASP A 743 -5.88 -43.49 -12.54
C ASP A 743 -7.41 -43.32 -12.68
N ASP A 744 -8.17 -43.72 -11.65
CA ASP A 744 -9.61 -43.51 -11.54
C ASP A 744 -9.95 -42.64 -10.33
N ILE A 745 -10.36 -41.39 -10.58
CA ILE A 745 -10.77 -40.46 -9.52
C ILE A 745 -12.20 -40.71 -9.02
N TRP A 746 -12.96 -41.58 -9.68
CA TRP A 746 -14.34 -41.92 -9.33
C TRP A 746 -14.44 -43.17 -8.44
N SER A 747 -13.33 -43.90 -8.25
CA SER A 747 -13.19 -45.05 -7.36
C SER A 747 -12.79 -44.64 -5.94
#